data_AF-A0A933D9S8-F1
#
_entry.id   AF-A0A933D9S8-F1
#
_cell.length_a   1.000
_cell.length_b   1.000
_cell.length_c   1.000
_cell.angle_alpha   90.00
_cell.angle_beta   90.00
_cell.angle_gamma   90.00
#
_symmetry.space_group_name_H-M   'P 1'
#
loop_
_entity.id
_entity.type
_entity.pdbx_description
1 polymer ?
#
loop_
_entity_poly.entity_id
_entity_poly.type
_entity_poly.pdbx_seq_one_letter_code
_entity_poly.pdbx_strand_id
1 'polypeptide(L)'
;MMDIVPLHGAGRRRWQAGRVVRLTAQLPARLRRPARKRPAAERLVRQTRVIAPPYAGKHARGLVVAVQAGAAGRAPRPLLVQTLPPARTLKPQPTERDVPYQFVQHGHIAPRGTSFILPRQRLFGWSGVWSNVGIFIAGCLLVVGAVWQLHGVSLKVAALEPLRGLALGALGNVTAASAALAKTDFVTGEQRLVDAEAALREAQHELSESLGGAQMVLRYLDVTGTIRSGEELLSAGASLTAAGQHLAAGMAVLLDSRSSSLTETITQARNELTRAELQLEEAEDMLARVNSPLLPAEISDVVRNFMARVPRVRAALAVFLEQSDALLTVLGADRERQYLLLFQNNHELRPTGGFIGSVALIDIDRGILERSAVHSVYDLDGQMRQFIAPPDPLLPITDRWYLRDANWFVDWPSSARKAAELFEREGGPTVDGVLALTPEVIRALLAVTGPIDMPEYGVTVDAESFWQVTQDQVTYSYDRERNRPKQFLGDLGPRLLERLLNTRAQSALPVISALVRMIEEKHLLVYFADEEVERRLATAGWAGGLPREQPGILAVNNANIGGHKSDQFMEQEIDVRYEVRSDGDVDAVLKIRRTHRGPAEALDYEYPPGEDPARKDNVVYQRVLVPAGAQLVEAQGFSQAADIPRLVSPVDAELEVDADLAEWQRGQVVQPSGTAVGREAGYTFFANWLVTSPGKTKVATYHYRLPRGVDWPSAWDPAAQAVGYVYKQPGDDRTRLRLALRLPPQAYIVHTAPQEGVTRQAENEILYTGELTRDVMVGAVFEAQ
;
A
#
# COMPACT_ATOMS: atom_id res chain seq x y z
N MET A 1 -1.92 36.67 -25.36
CA MET A 1 -1.58 38.08 -25.61
C MET A 1 -2.03 38.89 -24.41
N MET A 2 -1.08 39.28 -23.56
CA MET A 2 -1.20 40.43 -22.67
C MET A 2 0.22 40.96 -22.43
N ASP A 3 0.30 42.29 -22.41
CA ASP A 3 1.48 43.08 -22.72
C ASP A 3 2.58 43.08 -21.65
N ILE A 4 3.81 43.08 -22.14
CA ILE A 4 5.04 43.33 -21.39
C ILE A 4 5.26 44.84 -21.38
N VAL A 5 5.37 45.45 -20.20
CA VAL A 5 5.95 46.79 -20.02
C VAL A 5 7.26 46.66 -19.25
N PRO A 6 8.41 47.08 -19.82
CA PRO A 6 9.69 47.01 -19.14
C PRO A 6 9.98 48.32 -18.38
N LEU A 7 10.44 48.22 -17.14
CA LEU A 7 11.08 49.35 -16.45
C LEU A 7 12.55 49.03 -16.20
N HIS A 8 13.40 49.61 -17.05
CA HIS A 8 14.82 49.80 -16.79
C HIS A 8 15.01 50.87 -15.71
N GLY A 9 15.78 50.55 -14.67
CA GLY A 9 16.24 51.49 -13.66
C GLY A 9 17.58 51.05 -13.09
N ALA A 10 18.66 51.61 -13.63
CA ALA A 10 20.02 51.35 -13.20
C ALA A 10 20.28 51.80 -11.76
N GLY A 11 20.94 50.95 -10.97
CA GLY A 11 21.38 51.28 -9.62
C GLY A 11 22.47 50.33 -9.12
N ARG A 12 23.73 50.55 -9.55
CA ARG A 12 24.89 49.89 -8.97
C ARG A 12 25.02 50.27 -7.49
N ARG A 13 24.97 49.31 -6.56
CA ARG A 13 25.64 49.43 -5.24
C ARG A 13 26.31 48.12 -4.85
N ARG A 14 27.64 48.21 -4.71
CA ARG A 14 28.53 47.22 -4.11
C ARG A 14 28.13 47.01 -2.65
N TRP A 15 28.05 45.76 -2.20
CA TRP A 15 28.09 45.41 -0.79
C TRP A 15 29.50 44.94 -0.41
N GLN A 16 30.12 45.68 0.50
CA GLN A 16 31.41 45.36 1.12
C GLN A 16 31.20 44.39 2.29
N ALA A 17 32.18 43.50 2.46
CA ALA A 17 32.33 42.60 3.59
C ALA A 17 32.84 43.31 4.86
N GLY A 18 32.45 42.78 6.02
CA GLY A 18 33.00 43.09 7.36
C GLY A 18 31.87 43.10 8.40
N ARG A 19 32.00 42.62 9.63
CA ARG A 19 33.11 42.05 10.42
C ARG A 19 32.45 41.34 11.62
N VAL A 20 33.13 40.30 12.10
CA VAL A 20 32.89 39.59 13.35
C VAL A 20 33.02 40.52 14.56
N VAL A 21 32.07 40.44 15.52
CA VAL A 21 32.24 40.91 16.90
C VAL A 21 31.66 39.88 17.87
N ARG A 22 32.53 39.28 18.68
CA ARG A 22 32.21 38.54 19.91
C ARG A 22 31.88 39.54 21.03
N LEU A 23 30.86 39.25 21.83
CA LEU A 23 30.74 39.79 23.20
C LEU A 23 30.25 38.69 24.15
N THR A 24 31.01 38.56 25.23
CA THR A 24 30.91 37.60 26.34
C THR A 24 30.25 38.25 27.57
N ALA A 25 29.73 37.38 28.47
CA ALA A 25 29.46 37.59 29.91
C ALA A 25 28.18 38.41 30.26
N GLN A 26 27.43 38.18 31.35
CA GLN A 26 27.63 37.43 32.61
C GLN A 26 26.28 37.31 33.37
N LEU A 27 26.12 36.27 34.18
CA LEU A 27 25.08 36.08 35.22
C LEU A 27 25.20 37.11 36.37
N PRO A 28 24.14 37.29 37.19
CA PRO A 28 24.29 36.85 38.58
C PRO A 28 23.05 36.20 39.22
N ALA A 29 23.28 35.60 40.39
CA ALA A 29 22.44 34.65 41.12
C ALA A 29 21.71 35.24 42.35
N ARG A 30 20.57 34.60 42.68
CA ARG A 30 19.98 34.25 44.01
C ARG A 30 19.84 35.30 45.13
N LEU A 31 18.66 35.34 45.77
CA LEU A 31 18.40 34.79 47.14
C LEU A 31 16.96 35.01 47.67
N ARG A 32 16.41 33.92 48.25
CA ARG A 32 15.53 33.77 49.45
C ARG A 32 14.02 34.11 49.45
N ARG A 33 13.22 33.06 49.73
CA ARG A 33 11.85 32.99 50.34
C ARG A 33 11.91 33.36 51.87
N PRO A 34 10.86 33.23 52.75
CA PRO A 34 9.45 32.78 52.61
C PRO A 34 8.38 33.55 53.47
N ALA A 35 7.09 33.10 53.42
CA ALA A 35 6.03 33.04 54.47
C ALA A 35 4.64 33.56 54.01
N ARG A 36 3.62 32.69 53.85
CA ARG A 36 2.54 32.28 54.80
C ARG A 36 1.61 33.41 55.30
N LYS A 37 0.33 33.43 54.85
CA LYS A 37 -0.92 33.21 55.64
C LYS A 37 -2.20 33.63 54.86
N ARG A 38 -3.25 32.78 54.95
CA ARG A 38 -4.69 33.01 54.64
C ARG A 38 -5.35 33.90 55.75
N PRO A 39 -6.70 34.12 55.88
CA PRO A 39 -7.89 33.89 55.01
C PRO A 39 -8.98 35.03 55.00
N ALA A 40 -10.03 34.80 54.19
CA ALA A 40 -11.49 35.02 54.42
C ALA A 40 -12.16 36.41 54.50
N ALA A 41 -13.23 36.56 53.70
CA ALA A 41 -14.60 36.98 54.09
C ALA A 41 -15.53 36.75 52.86
N GLU A 42 -16.39 35.72 52.84
CA GLU A 42 -17.77 35.69 53.37
C GLU A 42 -18.79 36.57 52.63
N ARG A 43 -19.77 35.92 52.00
CA ARG A 43 -21.19 36.13 52.35
C ARG A 43 -22.07 34.92 51.98
N LEU A 44 -22.48 34.26 53.07
CA LEU A 44 -23.80 33.76 53.46
C LEU A 44 -24.69 33.03 52.41
N VAL A 45 -25.06 31.74 52.60
CA VAL A 45 -25.98 31.15 53.64
C VAL A 45 -27.44 31.43 53.23
N ARG A 46 -28.36 30.46 53.04
CA ARG A 46 -28.65 29.23 53.80
C ARG A 46 -29.62 28.32 53.01
N GLN A 47 -29.37 27.00 53.00
CA GLN A 47 -30.16 25.91 53.66
C GLN A 47 -31.55 25.67 53.04
N THR A 48 -32.02 24.44 52.77
CA THR A 48 -31.90 23.16 53.50
C THR A 48 -32.31 22.05 52.50
N ARG A 49 -31.49 21.00 52.23
CA ARG A 49 -31.55 19.62 52.79
C ARG A 49 -32.96 19.00 52.65
N VAL A 50 -33.17 17.84 51.99
CA VAL A 50 -32.94 16.48 52.54
C VAL A 50 -33.39 15.41 51.50
N ILE A 51 -32.54 14.38 51.32
CA ILE A 51 -32.78 12.94 50.98
C ILE A 51 -33.36 12.51 49.60
N ALA A 52 -32.68 11.50 49.06
CA ALA A 52 -32.84 10.75 47.80
C ALA A 52 -34.00 9.70 47.83
N PRO A 53 -34.05 8.68 46.95
CA PRO A 53 -34.09 8.55 45.47
C PRO A 53 -35.44 7.82 45.09
N PRO A 54 -35.55 6.80 44.20
CA PRO A 54 -35.22 6.58 42.77
C PRO A 54 -36.48 6.20 41.91
N TYR A 55 -36.25 5.71 40.68
CA TYR A 55 -37.07 4.75 39.87
C TYR A 55 -38.11 5.22 38.83
N ALA A 56 -37.99 4.56 37.65
CA ALA A 56 -39.01 4.08 36.71
C ALA A 56 -39.95 5.11 36.04
N GLY A 57 -40.25 5.05 34.74
CA GLY A 57 -40.09 3.98 33.78
C GLY A 57 -40.74 4.33 32.42
N LYS A 58 -40.31 3.58 31.41
CA LYS A 58 -41.05 2.98 30.28
C LYS A 58 -42.22 3.72 29.58
N HIS A 59 -42.05 3.77 28.25
CA HIS A 59 -43.02 3.60 27.15
C HIS A 59 -44.07 4.69 26.90
N ALA A 60 -44.01 5.34 25.72
CA ALA A 60 -44.67 4.91 24.48
C ALA A 60 -45.00 6.10 23.56
N ARG A 61 -44.61 5.93 22.28
CA ARG A 61 -45.29 6.30 21.02
C ARG A 61 -45.88 7.71 20.82
N GLY A 62 -45.53 8.24 19.64
CA GLY A 62 -46.46 8.86 18.69
C GLY A 62 -46.50 10.38 18.75
N LEU A 63 -45.91 11.07 17.77
CA LEU A 63 -46.50 11.50 16.49
C LEU A 63 -46.99 12.96 16.60
N VAL A 64 -47.13 13.60 15.43
CA VAL A 64 -47.74 14.92 15.13
C VAL A 64 -46.68 16.03 15.00
N VAL A 65 -46.24 16.37 13.76
CA VAL A 65 -46.90 17.26 12.76
C VAL A 65 -46.95 18.70 13.31
N ALA A 66 -46.35 19.73 12.72
CA ALA A 66 -46.56 20.38 11.42
C ALA A 66 -45.35 21.32 11.18
N VAL A 67 -45.07 21.91 10.01
CA VAL A 67 -45.82 23.04 9.45
C VAL A 67 -45.54 23.17 7.94
N GLN A 68 -46.67 23.28 7.21
CA GLN A 68 -47.02 23.98 5.96
C GLN A 68 -46.02 25.03 5.41
N ALA A 69 -46.08 25.49 4.16
CA ALA A 69 -46.76 25.16 2.89
C ALA A 69 -46.21 26.20 1.89
N GLY A 70 -45.87 25.84 0.65
CA GLY A 70 -46.76 26.00 -0.50
C GLY A 70 -46.02 26.77 -1.61
N ALA A 71 -46.40 26.79 -2.88
CA ALA A 71 -47.30 25.98 -3.71
C ALA A 71 -47.11 26.44 -5.18
N ALA A 72 -47.71 25.68 -6.10
CA ALA A 72 -47.94 25.90 -7.56
C ALA A 72 -46.89 25.32 -8.52
N GLY A 73 -47.21 24.45 -9.49
CA GLY A 73 -48.46 23.79 -9.86
C GLY A 73 -48.46 23.36 -11.35
N ARG A 74 -48.79 22.09 -11.64
CA ARG A 74 -49.56 21.60 -12.81
C ARG A 74 -49.67 20.06 -12.78
N ALA A 75 -50.87 19.54 -13.01
CA ALA A 75 -51.25 18.12 -13.11
C ALA A 75 -52.13 17.95 -14.40
N PRO A 76 -52.69 16.77 -14.79
CA PRO A 76 -52.70 15.45 -14.14
C PRO A 76 -52.63 14.18 -15.06
N ARG A 77 -52.71 12.99 -14.40
CA ARG A 77 -53.45 11.74 -14.75
C ARG A 77 -52.70 10.52 -15.37
N PRO A 78 -53.18 9.27 -15.19
CA PRO A 78 -52.87 8.38 -14.05
C PRO A 78 -52.35 6.98 -14.49
N LEU A 79 -51.84 6.13 -13.58
CA LEU A 79 -51.92 4.67 -13.80
C LEU A 79 -51.81 3.81 -12.54
N LEU A 80 -52.72 2.83 -12.54
CA LEU A 80 -53.01 1.72 -11.65
C LEU A 80 -51.86 1.14 -10.79
N VAL A 81 -52.21 0.89 -9.52
CA VAL A 81 -51.61 -0.15 -8.67
C VAL A 81 -52.37 -1.46 -8.92
N GLN A 82 -51.63 -2.51 -9.28
CA GLN A 82 -52.11 -3.89 -9.24
C GLN A 82 -51.07 -4.76 -8.54
N THR A 83 -51.50 -5.39 -7.45
CA THR A 83 -50.78 -6.41 -6.67
C THR A 83 -51.09 -7.80 -7.24
N LEU A 84 -50.08 -8.66 -7.40
CA LEU A 84 -50.19 -10.11 -7.63
C LEU A 84 -48.91 -10.83 -7.09
N PRO A 85 -48.93 -12.17 -6.86
CA PRO A 85 -48.57 -12.82 -5.58
C PRO A 85 -47.28 -13.70 -5.69
N PRO A 86 -46.90 -14.54 -4.69
CA PRO A 86 -45.53 -15.07 -4.58
C PRO A 86 -45.31 -16.29 -5.50
N ALA A 87 -44.15 -16.32 -6.17
CA ALA A 87 -43.74 -17.44 -7.02
C ALA A 87 -42.80 -18.40 -6.27
N ARG A 88 -43.10 -19.68 -6.44
CA ARG A 88 -42.51 -20.86 -5.81
C ARG A 88 -41.05 -21.09 -6.16
N THR A 89 -40.35 -21.64 -5.17
CA THR A 89 -39.06 -22.31 -5.23
C THR A 89 -39.09 -23.54 -6.15
N LEU A 90 -38.12 -23.62 -7.07
CA LEU A 90 -37.74 -24.84 -7.77
C LEU A 90 -36.27 -25.12 -7.47
N LYS A 91 -36.02 -26.23 -6.77
CA LYS A 91 -34.69 -26.81 -6.54
C LYS A 91 -34.23 -27.53 -7.82
N PRO A 92 -32.95 -27.42 -8.23
CA PRO A 92 -32.33 -28.43 -9.08
C PRO A 92 -31.83 -29.61 -8.22
N GLN A 93 -32.07 -30.84 -8.69
CA GLN A 93 -31.50 -32.07 -8.13
C GLN A 93 -29.99 -32.17 -8.43
N PRO A 94 -29.19 -32.79 -7.56
CA PRO A 94 -27.80 -33.10 -7.83
C PRO A 94 -27.68 -34.42 -8.61
N THR A 95 -26.91 -34.41 -9.71
CA THR A 95 -26.43 -35.64 -10.36
C THR A 95 -25.08 -36.02 -9.76
N GLU A 96 -25.04 -37.21 -9.15
CA GLU A 96 -23.86 -37.91 -8.65
C GLU A 96 -22.85 -38.20 -9.76
N ARG A 97 -21.57 -37.87 -9.53
CA ARG A 97 -20.38 -38.74 -9.69
C ARG A 97 -19.11 -37.92 -9.42
N ASP A 98 -18.86 -37.63 -8.14
CA ASP A 98 -17.52 -37.30 -7.64
C ASP A 98 -16.95 -38.54 -6.97
N VAL A 99 -16.01 -39.19 -7.66
CA VAL A 99 -15.13 -40.21 -7.07
C VAL A 99 -13.79 -39.53 -6.82
N PRO A 100 -13.35 -39.33 -5.56
CA PRO A 100 -12.03 -38.77 -5.31
C PRO A 100 -10.97 -39.83 -5.59
N TYR A 101 -10.15 -39.59 -6.62
CA TYR A 101 -8.94 -40.38 -6.85
C TYR A 101 -7.93 -40.13 -5.72
N GLN A 102 -7.67 -41.17 -4.93
CA GLN A 102 -6.57 -41.22 -3.96
C GLN A 102 -5.24 -41.33 -4.73
N PHE A 103 -4.37 -40.34 -4.58
CA PHE A 103 -2.97 -40.48 -4.97
C PHE A 103 -2.26 -41.40 -3.96
N VAL A 104 -1.91 -42.61 -4.42
CA VAL A 104 -0.91 -43.46 -3.78
C VAL A 104 0.45 -42.84 -4.08
N GLN A 105 1.10 -42.29 -3.05
CA GLN A 105 2.54 -41.99 -3.09
C GLN A 105 3.28 -43.30 -3.32
N HIS A 106 4.15 -43.38 -4.34
CA HIS A 106 5.45 -44.08 -4.35
C HIS A 106 6.21 -43.66 -5.61
N GLY A 107 7.46 -43.20 -5.44
CA GLY A 107 8.43 -43.09 -6.55
C GLY A 107 9.06 -41.72 -6.73
N HIS A 108 10.23 -41.50 -6.11
CA HIS A 108 11.13 -40.38 -6.36
C HIS A 108 11.58 -40.29 -7.82
N ILE A 109 11.28 -39.18 -8.49
CA ILE A 109 12.19 -38.47 -9.41
C ILE A 109 11.92 -36.97 -9.20
N ALA A 110 12.87 -36.24 -8.65
CA ALA A 110 12.79 -34.79 -8.53
C ALA A 110 13.07 -34.14 -9.90
N PRO A 111 12.15 -33.33 -10.47
CA PRO A 111 12.51 -32.45 -11.57
C PRO A 111 13.30 -31.26 -11.00
N ARG A 112 14.51 -31.05 -11.53
CA ARG A 112 15.28 -29.84 -11.33
C ARG A 112 14.55 -28.67 -12.01
N GLY A 113 14.15 -27.67 -11.21
CA GLY A 113 14.25 -26.27 -11.60
C GLY A 113 13.21 -25.72 -12.57
N THR A 114 11.95 -25.62 -12.16
CA THR A 114 11.05 -24.52 -12.55
C THR A 114 10.25 -24.12 -11.32
N SER A 115 10.92 -23.37 -10.43
CA SER A 115 10.25 -22.72 -9.31
C SER A 115 9.25 -21.72 -9.88
N PHE A 116 8.00 -21.80 -9.44
CA PHE A 116 6.96 -20.82 -9.71
C PHE A 116 7.41 -19.45 -9.14
N ILE A 117 8.08 -18.61 -9.93
CA ILE A 117 8.41 -17.24 -9.52
C ILE A 117 7.21 -16.36 -9.88
N LEU A 118 6.12 -16.53 -9.13
CA LEU A 118 5.24 -15.39 -8.92
C LEU A 118 6.10 -14.35 -8.19
N PRO A 119 6.18 -13.08 -8.63
CA PRO A 119 6.73 -12.05 -7.77
C PRO A 119 5.98 -12.13 -6.43
N ARG A 120 6.72 -12.06 -5.32
CA ARG A 120 6.24 -12.20 -3.91
C ARG A 120 5.16 -11.18 -3.49
N GLN A 121 4.52 -10.50 -4.44
CA GLN A 121 3.57 -9.41 -4.28
C GLN A 121 2.27 -9.80 -3.56
N ARG A 122 1.93 -11.08 -3.41
CA ARG A 122 0.72 -11.50 -2.66
C ARG A 122 0.92 -11.71 -1.16
N LEU A 123 2.09 -11.42 -0.60
CA LEU A 123 2.36 -11.74 0.81
C LEU A 123 1.87 -10.69 1.82
N PHE A 124 1.52 -9.47 1.42
CA PHE A 124 1.20 -8.39 2.36
C PHE A 124 -0.29 -8.05 2.49
N GLY A 125 -1.13 -9.07 2.65
CA GLY A 125 -2.47 -8.88 3.21
C GLY A 125 -2.41 -8.94 4.73
N TRP A 126 -2.33 -7.80 5.43
CA TRP A 126 -2.43 -7.77 6.91
C TRP A 126 -3.71 -8.46 7.41
N SER A 127 -4.79 -8.45 6.63
CA SER A 127 -6.02 -9.20 6.90
C SER A 127 -5.81 -10.72 7.01
N GLY A 128 -4.82 -11.28 6.30
CA GLY A 128 -4.45 -12.69 6.36
C GLY A 128 -3.74 -13.08 7.65
N VAL A 129 -2.88 -12.20 8.19
CA VAL A 129 -2.16 -12.40 9.46
C VAL A 129 -3.16 -12.56 10.63
N TRP A 130 -4.22 -11.76 10.66
CA TRP A 130 -5.26 -11.84 11.71
C TRP A 130 -6.19 -13.03 11.57
N SER A 131 -6.50 -13.43 10.33
CA SER A 131 -7.16 -14.72 10.11
C SER A 131 -6.32 -15.85 10.70
N ASN A 132 -4.98 -15.78 10.59
CA ASN A 132 -4.06 -16.76 11.15
C ASN A 132 -3.92 -16.68 12.69
N VAL A 133 -4.16 -15.53 13.33
CA VAL A 133 -4.26 -15.42 14.81
C VAL A 133 -5.52 -16.09 15.33
N GLY A 134 -6.68 -15.91 14.68
CA GLY A 134 -7.90 -16.66 15.04
C GLY A 134 -7.75 -18.19 14.89
N ILE A 135 -6.91 -18.60 13.94
CA ILE A 135 -6.51 -19.99 13.68
C ILE A 135 -5.55 -20.51 14.75
N PHE A 136 -4.58 -19.70 15.15
CA PHE A 136 -3.63 -20.02 16.21
C PHE A 136 -4.38 -20.31 17.51
N ILE A 137 -5.36 -19.47 17.79
CA ILE A 137 -6.23 -19.59 18.95
C ILE A 137 -7.14 -20.82 18.83
N ALA A 138 -7.69 -21.14 17.65
CA ALA A 138 -8.38 -22.41 17.42
C ALA A 138 -7.46 -23.63 17.64
N GLY A 139 -6.17 -23.53 17.30
CA GLY A 139 -5.14 -24.55 17.55
C GLY A 139 -4.90 -24.78 19.04
N CYS A 140 -4.68 -23.71 19.81
CA CYS A 140 -4.57 -23.78 21.28
C CYS A 140 -5.84 -24.39 21.89
N LEU A 141 -7.03 -24.00 21.43
CA LEU A 141 -8.29 -24.55 21.92
C LEU A 141 -8.40 -26.06 21.70
N LEU A 142 -7.88 -26.55 20.59
CA LEU A 142 -8.04 -27.92 20.20
C LEU A 142 -6.92 -28.84 20.74
N VAL A 143 -5.70 -28.34 20.95
CA VAL A 143 -4.62 -29.07 21.66
C VAL A 143 -5.00 -29.30 23.12
N VAL A 144 -5.68 -28.33 23.73
CA VAL A 144 -6.23 -28.49 25.07
C VAL A 144 -7.44 -29.46 25.09
N GLY A 145 -8.30 -29.40 24.06
CA GLY A 145 -9.35 -30.40 23.83
C GLY A 145 -8.84 -31.79 23.48
N ALA A 146 -7.58 -31.91 23.08
CA ALA A 146 -6.91 -33.17 22.76
C ALA A 146 -6.37 -33.87 24.02
N VAL A 147 -5.77 -33.11 24.93
CA VAL A 147 -5.45 -33.58 26.28
C VAL A 147 -6.69 -34.16 26.98
N TRP A 148 -7.87 -33.59 26.71
CA TRP A 148 -9.16 -34.10 27.20
C TRP A 148 -9.54 -35.51 26.69
N GLN A 149 -9.10 -35.92 25.50
CA GLN A 149 -9.50 -37.19 24.87
C GLN A 149 -8.49 -38.35 25.04
N LEU A 150 -7.26 -38.06 25.50
CA LEU A 150 -6.31 -39.09 25.98
C LEU A 150 -6.88 -39.93 27.16
N HIS A 151 -7.99 -39.46 27.75
CA HIS A 151 -8.81 -40.14 28.76
C HIS A 151 -9.53 -41.41 28.24
N GLY A 152 -9.69 -41.58 26.92
CA GLY A 152 -10.34 -42.77 26.37
C GLY A 152 -9.56 -44.07 26.60
N VAL A 153 -8.28 -43.98 26.94
CA VAL A 153 -7.36 -45.12 27.06
C VAL A 153 -7.06 -45.49 28.53
N SER A 154 -7.30 -44.60 29.50
CA SER A 154 -6.97 -44.83 30.93
C SER A 154 -8.21 -45.05 31.81
N LEU A 155 -8.77 -46.25 31.75
CA LEU A 155 -9.78 -46.71 32.70
C LEU A 155 -9.24 -46.65 34.15
N LYS A 156 -9.88 -45.79 34.98
CA LYS A 156 -9.90 -45.81 36.46
C LYS A 156 -8.66 -45.32 37.23
N VAL A 157 -8.21 -44.08 37.00
CA VAL A 157 -7.29 -43.41 37.92
C VAL A 157 -7.86 -42.06 38.35
N ALA A 158 -8.35 -41.97 39.60
CA ALA A 158 -8.86 -40.73 40.21
C ALA A 158 -7.81 -39.61 40.27
N ALA A 159 -6.52 -39.93 40.07
CA ALA A 159 -5.41 -38.97 40.06
C ALA A 159 -5.39 -38.02 38.84
N LEU A 160 -6.17 -38.26 37.78
CA LEU A 160 -6.15 -37.43 36.56
C LEU A 160 -7.29 -36.39 36.48
N GLU A 161 -8.15 -36.31 37.49
CA GLU A 161 -9.24 -35.34 37.56
C GLU A 161 -8.76 -33.87 37.70
N PRO A 162 -7.67 -33.56 38.42
CA PRO A 162 -7.06 -32.22 38.43
C PRO A 162 -6.62 -31.74 37.04
N LEU A 163 -6.03 -32.64 36.23
CA LEU A 163 -5.61 -32.34 34.85
C LEU A 163 -6.76 -31.87 33.97
N ARG A 164 -7.95 -32.45 34.16
CA ARG A 164 -9.14 -32.05 33.43
C ARG A 164 -9.59 -30.63 33.77
N GLY A 165 -9.55 -30.28 35.06
CA GLY A 165 -9.87 -28.92 35.52
C GLY A 165 -8.93 -27.88 34.92
N LEU A 166 -7.63 -28.19 34.93
CA LEU A 166 -6.57 -27.34 34.39
C LEU A 166 -6.68 -27.18 32.86
N ALA A 167 -6.90 -28.28 32.13
CA ALA A 167 -7.13 -28.22 30.68
C ALA A 167 -8.39 -27.40 30.34
N LEU A 168 -9.52 -27.62 31.02
CA LEU A 168 -10.73 -26.82 30.77
C LEU A 168 -10.55 -25.34 31.13
N GLY A 169 -9.79 -25.05 32.18
CA GLY A 169 -9.40 -23.68 32.54
C GLY A 169 -8.56 -23.02 31.45
N ALA A 170 -7.52 -23.71 30.95
CA ALA A 170 -6.70 -23.26 29.84
C ALA A 170 -7.54 -22.99 28.58
N LEU A 171 -8.45 -23.91 28.25
CA LEU A 171 -9.38 -23.77 27.12
C LEU A 171 -10.23 -22.51 27.25
N GLY A 172 -10.86 -22.32 28.42
CA GLY A 172 -11.67 -21.14 28.70
C GLY A 172 -10.88 -19.84 28.56
N ASN A 173 -9.66 -19.81 29.08
CA ASN A 173 -8.77 -18.66 28.99
C ASN A 173 -8.34 -18.36 27.55
N VAL A 174 -7.94 -19.37 26.77
CA VAL A 174 -7.63 -19.21 25.34
C VAL A 174 -8.86 -18.72 24.55
N THR A 175 -10.08 -19.20 24.83
CA THR A 175 -11.29 -18.69 24.15
C THR A 175 -11.53 -17.21 24.47
N ALA A 176 -11.34 -16.83 25.74
CA ALA A 176 -11.50 -15.45 26.18
C ALA A 176 -10.43 -14.54 25.57
N ALA A 177 -9.18 -15.03 25.47
CA ALA A 177 -8.11 -14.35 24.76
C ALA A 177 -8.48 -14.11 23.29
N SER A 178 -9.03 -15.12 22.60
CA SER A 178 -9.55 -14.98 21.23
C SER A 178 -10.53 -13.84 21.09
N ALA A 179 -11.51 -13.80 21.99
CA ALA A 179 -12.59 -12.82 21.93
C ALA A 179 -12.08 -11.40 22.22
N ALA A 180 -11.06 -11.25 23.07
CA ALA A 180 -10.41 -9.99 23.36
C ALA A 180 -9.53 -9.52 22.18
N LEU A 181 -8.65 -10.39 21.67
CA LEU A 181 -7.76 -10.08 20.55
C LEU A 181 -8.53 -9.76 19.26
N ALA A 182 -9.64 -10.46 18.99
CA ALA A 182 -10.53 -10.16 17.86
C ALA A 182 -11.15 -8.74 17.95
N LYS A 183 -11.19 -8.15 19.15
CA LYS A 183 -11.66 -6.79 19.40
C LYS A 183 -10.50 -5.80 19.62
N THR A 184 -9.27 -6.16 19.27
CA THR A 184 -8.04 -5.36 19.51
C THR A 184 -7.78 -5.04 20.99
N ASP A 185 -8.35 -5.82 21.92
CA ASP A 185 -8.04 -5.75 23.34
C ASP A 185 -6.85 -6.66 23.66
N PHE A 186 -5.66 -6.18 23.30
CA PHE A 186 -4.41 -6.92 23.46
C PHE A 186 -4.03 -7.13 24.92
N VAL A 187 -4.36 -6.18 25.81
CA VAL A 187 -4.05 -6.27 27.24
C VAL A 187 -4.86 -7.40 27.89
N THR A 188 -6.18 -7.45 27.66
CA THR A 188 -7.01 -8.56 28.16
C THR A 188 -6.63 -9.87 27.47
N GLY A 189 -6.34 -9.82 26.16
CA GLY A 189 -5.91 -10.98 25.39
C GLY A 189 -4.66 -11.64 25.94
N GLU A 190 -3.61 -10.84 26.18
CA GLU A 190 -2.35 -11.26 26.79
C GLU A 190 -2.57 -11.86 28.18
N GLN A 191 -3.29 -11.17 29.07
CA GLN A 191 -3.54 -11.67 30.43
C GLN A 191 -4.24 -13.03 30.42
N ARG A 192 -5.21 -13.22 29.52
CA ARG A 192 -5.90 -14.51 29.36
C ARG A 192 -4.96 -15.61 28.85
N LEU A 193 -4.01 -15.28 27.97
CA LEU A 193 -3.01 -16.24 27.53
C LEU A 193 -2.02 -16.57 28.67
N VAL A 194 -1.66 -15.61 29.53
CA VAL A 194 -0.87 -15.89 30.75
C VAL A 194 -1.57 -16.90 31.64
N ASP A 195 -2.86 -16.69 31.92
CA ASP A 195 -3.65 -17.62 32.75
C ASP A 195 -3.77 -19.02 32.10
N ALA A 196 -3.85 -19.09 30.78
CA ALA A 196 -3.89 -20.37 30.06
C ALA A 196 -2.56 -21.12 30.09
N GLU A 197 -1.43 -20.43 29.94
CA GLU A 197 -0.10 -21.04 30.01
C GLU A 197 0.16 -21.59 31.41
N ALA A 198 -0.18 -20.82 32.45
CA ALA A 198 -0.05 -21.26 33.84
C ALA A 198 -0.83 -22.57 34.08
N ALA A 199 -2.07 -22.66 33.59
CA ALA A 199 -2.88 -23.87 33.69
C ALA A 199 -2.27 -25.06 32.92
N LEU A 200 -1.65 -24.82 31.76
CA LEU A 200 -0.99 -25.87 30.97
C LEU A 200 0.31 -26.38 31.59
N ARG A 201 1.12 -25.47 32.15
CA ARG A 201 2.32 -25.83 32.91
C ARG A 201 1.99 -26.60 34.18
N GLU A 202 0.94 -26.20 34.90
CA GLU A 202 0.44 -26.96 36.05
C GLU A 202 -0.05 -28.34 35.63
N ALA A 203 -0.77 -28.44 34.50
CA ALA A 203 -1.20 -29.74 33.97
C ALA A 203 -0.01 -30.63 33.58
N GLN A 204 1.08 -30.04 33.07
CA GLN A 204 2.32 -30.76 32.80
C GLN A 204 2.97 -31.28 34.10
N HIS A 205 3.03 -30.45 35.13
CA HIS A 205 3.57 -30.82 36.44
C HIS A 205 2.77 -31.97 37.07
N GLU A 206 1.45 -31.83 37.14
CA GLU A 206 0.53 -32.85 37.66
C GLU A 206 0.61 -34.16 36.89
N LEU A 207 0.75 -34.11 35.55
CA LEU A 207 0.94 -35.30 34.73
C LEU A 207 2.26 -35.98 35.09
N SER A 208 3.34 -35.21 35.25
CA SER A 208 4.65 -35.74 35.62
C SER A 208 4.64 -36.36 37.03
N GLU A 209 4.05 -35.70 38.03
CA GLU A 209 3.95 -36.21 39.39
C GLU A 209 3.07 -37.46 39.49
N SER A 210 1.92 -37.45 38.81
CA SER A 210 1.01 -38.60 38.72
C SER A 210 1.70 -39.83 38.14
N LEU A 211 2.70 -39.63 37.27
CA LEU A 211 3.51 -40.70 36.69
C LEU A 211 4.72 -41.07 37.58
N GLY A 212 5.15 -40.23 38.52
CA GLY A 212 6.44 -40.31 39.23
C GLY A 212 6.76 -41.63 39.95
N GLY A 213 5.76 -42.39 40.41
CA GLY A 213 5.96 -43.72 41.03
C GLY A 213 6.15 -44.87 40.03
N ALA A 214 5.76 -44.69 38.77
CA ALA A 214 5.79 -45.71 37.71
C ALA A 214 6.47 -45.22 36.42
N GLN A 215 7.06 -44.03 36.42
CA GLN A 215 7.63 -43.32 35.26
C GLN A 215 8.64 -44.15 34.48
N MET A 216 9.56 -44.85 35.15
CA MET A 216 10.53 -45.72 34.47
C MET A 216 9.87 -46.93 33.82
N VAL A 217 8.84 -47.52 34.45
CA VAL A 217 8.19 -48.73 33.94
C VAL A 217 7.22 -48.39 32.81
N LEU A 218 6.43 -47.33 32.96
CA LEU A 218 5.46 -46.88 31.96
C LEU A 218 6.11 -46.23 30.73
N ARG A 219 7.22 -45.48 30.86
CA ARG A 219 7.95 -44.98 29.67
C ARG A 219 8.58 -46.10 28.85
N TYR A 220 9.06 -47.17 29.50
CA TYR A 220 9.59 -48.36 28.79
C TYR A 220 8.47 -49.24 28.21
N LEU A 221 7.25 -49.17 28.75
CA LEU A 221 6.07 -49.90 28.28
C LEU A 221 5.12 -49.08 27.39
N ASP A 222 5.41 -47.80 27.11
CA ASP A 222 4.63 -46.95 26.19
C ASP A 222 4.94 -47.33 24.73
N VAL A 223 4.66 -48.60 24.39
CA VAL A 223 4.84 -49.18 23.05
C VAL A 223 4.06 -48.39 21.98
N THR A 224 3.03 -47.66 22.40
CA THR A 224 2.17 -46.84 21.54
C THR A 224 2.57 -45.36 21.48
N GLY A 225 3.52 -44.90 22.29
CA GLY A 225 3.98 -43.51 22.34
C GLY A 225 2.93 -42.49 22.83
N THR A 226 1.88 -42.95 23.51
CA THR A 226 0.69 -42.15 23.86
C THR A 226 0.95 -41.21 25.02
N ILE A 227 1.70 -41.67 26.03
CA ILE A 227 2.08 -40.83 27.19
C ILE A 227 3.05 -39.76 26.73
N ARG A 228 4.07 -40.15 25.93
CA ARG A 228 5.01 -39.20 25.32
C ARG A 228 4.30 -38.17 24.45
N SER A 229 3.37 -38.61 23.61
CA SER A 229 2.57 -37.69 22.77
C SER A 229 1.73 -36.72 23.62
N GLY A 230 1.21 -37.16 24.77
CA GLY A 230 0.50 -36.28 25.72
C GLY A 230 1.40 -35.22 26.37
N GLU A 231 2.62 -35.59 26.79
CA GLU A 231 3.63 -34.66 27.31
C GLU A 231 4.04 -33.61 26.26
N GLU A 232 4.29 -34.05 25.01
CA GLU A 232 4.64 -33.17 23.90
C GLU A 232 3.46 -32.24 23.52
N LEU A 233 2.21 -32.73 23.56
CA LEU A 233 1.02 -31.91 23.31
C LEU A 233 0.81 -30.83 24.38
N LEU A 234 0.99 -31.16 25.66
CA LEU A 234 0.91 -30.17 26.74
C LEU A 234 2.02 -29.12 26.64
N SER A 235 3.24 -29.56 26.35
CA SER A 235 4.40 -28.68 26.17
C SER A 235 4.20 -27.76 24.96
N ALA A 236 3.75 -28.31 23.83
CA ALA A 236 3.40 -27.53 22.65
C ALA A 236 2.31 -26.53 22.98
N GLY A 237 1.24 -26.94 23.67
CA GLY A 237 0.16 -26.04 24.09
C GLY A 237 0.67 -24.86 24.94
N ALA A 238 1.61 -25.11 25.85
CA ALA A 238 2.23 -24.07 26.68
C ALA A 238 3.08 -23.11 25.83
N SER A 239 3.98 -23.61 24.98
CA SER A 239 4.80 -22.78 24.08
C SER A 239 3.94 -21.97 23.11
N LEU A 240 2.85 -22.54 22.60
CA LEU A 240 1.90 -21.80 21.79
C LEU A 240 1.20 -20.69 22.58
N THR A 241 0.79 -20.97 23.80
CA THR A 241 0.16 -19.93 24.60
C THR A 241 1.13 -18.79 24.90
N ALA A 242 2.40 -19.11 25.20
CA ALA A 242 3.48 -18.13 25.38
C ALA A 242 3.77 -17.33 24.09
N ALA A 243 3.83 -17.99 22.92
CA ALA A 243 3.94 -17.30 21.64
C ALA A 243 2.78 -16.31 21.43
N GLY A 244 1.56 -16.70 21.79
CA GLY A 244 0.38 -15.83 21.75
C GLY A 244 0.49 -14.60 22.66
N GLN A 245 1.06 -14.75 23.86
CA GLN A 245 1.28 -13.64 24.78
C GLN A 245 2.24 -12.63 24.17
N HIS A 246 3.39 -13.09 23.69
CA HIS A 246 4.41 -12.24 23.07
C HIS A 246 3.89 -11.55 21.80
N LEU A 247 3.07 -12.24 20.99
CA LEU A 247 2.35 -11.61 19.86
C LEU A 247 1.41 -10.50 20.34
N ALA A 248 0.61 -10.77 21.38
CA ALA A 248 -0.33 -9.79 21.92
C ALA A 248 0.40 -8.57 22.51
N ALA A 249 1.46 -8.80 23.29
CA ALA A 249 2.29 -7.75 23.88
C ALA A 249 2.96 -6.89 22.80
N GLY A 250 3.60 -7.50 21.80
CA GLY A 250 4.21 -6.78 20.70
C GLY A 250 3.22 -5.90 19.92
N MET A 251 2.00 -6.40 19.71
CA MET A 251 0.93 -5.63 19.08
C MET A 251 0.36 -4.53 19.96
N ALA A 252 0.24 -4.77 21.26
CA ALA A 252 -0.17 -3.75 22.23
C ALA A 252 0.79 -2.56 22.17
N VAL A 253 2.11 -2.83 22.12
CA VAL A 253 3.14 -1.80 21.97
C VAL A 253 2.98 -1.04 20.66
N LEU A 254 2.88 -1.72 19.51
CA LEU A 254 2.74 -1.07 18.20
C LEU A 254 1.51 -0.17 18.08
N LEU A 255 0.45 -0.47 18.83
CA LEU A 255 -0.81 0.26 18.76
C LEU A 255 -1.02 1.22 19.94
N ASP A 256 -0.12 1.24 20.92
CA ASP A 256 -0.19 2.18 22.04
C ASP A 256 0.31 3.56 21.61
N SER A 257 -0.62 4.51 21.53
CA SER A 257 -0.36 5.90 21.13
C SER A 257 0.35 6.74 22.21
N ARG A 258 0.90 6.12 23.25
CA ARG A 258 1.54 6.79 24.40
C ARG A 258 3.05 6.88 24.30
N SER A 259 3.67 6.11 23.39
CA SER A 259 5.12 6.17 23.18
C SER A 259 5.53 7.51 22.60
N SER A 260 6.61 8.10 23.12
CA SER A 260 7.20 9.32 22.57
C SER A 260 8.00 9.10 21.30
N SER A 261 8.29 7.85 20.92
CA SER A 261 9.15 7.51 19.78
C SER A 261 8.68 6.27 19.03
N LEU A 262 8.52 6.38 17.71
CA LEU A 262 8.21 5.23 16.85
C LEU A 262 9.35 4.19 16.85
N THR A 263 10.60 4.62 16.95
CA THR A 263 11.75 3.70 16.98
C THR A 263 11.80 2.86 18.26
N GLU A 264 11.47 3.45 19.40
CA GLU A 264 11.35 2.71 20.67
C GLU A 264 10.20 1.69 20.60
N THR A 265 9.06 2.13 20.05
CA THR A 265 7.87 1.29 19.86
C THR A 265 8.19 0.05 19.00
N ILE A 266 8.83 0.25 17.84
CA ILE A 266 9.22 -0.84 16.94
C ILE A 266 10.26 -1.75 17.61
N THR A 267 11.23 -1.19 18.33
CA THR A 267 12.26 -1.97 19.03
C THR A 267 11.67 -2.86 20.12
N GLN A 268 10.76 -2.31 20.93
CA GLN A 268 10.05 -3.07 21.97
C GLN A 268 9.17 -4.17 21.36
N ALA A 269 8.41 -3.84 20.32
CA ALA A 269 7.59 -4.82 19.61
C ALA A 269 8.44 -5.94 18.99
N ARG A 270 9.57 -5.60 18.36
CA ARG A 270 10.53 -6.56 17.79
C ARG A 270 11.04 -7.53 18.83
N ASN A 271 11.36 -7.06 20.05
CA ASN A 271 11.82 -7.93 21.13
C ASN A 271 10.76 -8.95 21.54
N GLU A 272 9.50 -8.53 21.68
CA GLU A 272 8.39 -9.44 21.97
C GLU A 272 8.14 -10.41 20.80
N LEU A 273 8.10 -9.92 19.57
CA LEU A 273 7.86 -10.76 18.39
C LEU A 273 9.00 -11.77 18.13
N THR A 274 10.24 -11.45 18.51
CA THR A 274 11.37 -12.42 18.48
C THR A 274 11.15 -13.55 19.48
N ARG A 275 10.62 -13.25 20.68
CA ARG A 275 10.26 -14.28 21.67
C ARG A 275 9.09 -15.14 21.18
N ALA A 276 8.12 -14.52 20.51
CA ALA A 276 7.01 -15.25 19.89
C ALA A 276 7.52 -16.24 18.82
N GLU A 277 8.48 -15.82 17.98
CA GLU A 277 9.08 -16.69 16.97
C GLU A 277 9.78 -17.90 17.59
N LEU A 278 10.57 -17.70 18.64
CA LEU A 278 11.23 -18.79 19.37
C LEU A 278 10.21 -19.79 19.95
N GLN A 279 9.14 -19.28 20.58
CA GLN A 279 8.09 -20.13 21.16
C GLN A 279 7.28 -20.89 20.10
N LEU A 280 7.08 -20.31 18.91
CA LEU A 280 6.46 -21.00 17.77
C LEU A 280 7.36 -22.14 17.23
N GLU A 281 8.67 -21.92 17.17
CA GLU A 281 9.64 -22.93 16.76
C GLU A 281 9.68 -24.11 17.75
N GLU A 282 9.73 -23.82 19.05
CA GLU A 282 9.65 -24.85 20.10
C GLU A 282 8.38 -25.69 19.98
N ALA A 283 7.23 -25.04 19.75
CA ALA A 283 5.97 -25.72 19.59
C ALA A 283 5.91 -26.58 18.31
N GLU A 284 6.46 -26.11 17.19
CA GLU A 284 6.54 -26.87 15.95
C GLU A 284 7.38 -28.14 16.13
N ASP A 285 8.53 -28.02 16.80
CA ASP A 285 9.40 -29.14 17.13
C ASP A 285 8.73 -30.17 18.05
N MET A 286 7.97 -29.72 19.04
CA MET A 286 7.20 -30.60 19.94
C MET A 286 6.07 -31.32 19.19
N LEU A 287 5.31 -30.60 18.37
CA LEU A 287 4.22 -31.19 17.60
C LEU A 287 4.70 -32.18 16.55
N ALA A 288 5.89 -31.97 15.96
CA ALA A 288 6.51 -32.93 15.05
C ALA A 288 6.87 -34.27 15.74
N ARG A 289 7.04 -34.28 17.06
CA ARG A 289 7.32 -35.50 17.86
C ARG A 289 6.06 -36.24 18.33
N VAL A 290 4.87 -35.68 18.11
CA VAL A 290 3.59 -36.31 18.45
C VAL A 290 3.30 -37.41 17.43
N ASN A 291 3.41 -38.68 17.84
CA ASN A 291 3.41 -39.82 16.91
C ASN A 291 2.66 -41.07 17.40
N SER A 292 1.62 -40.91 18.22
CA SER A 292 0.82 -42.06 18.69
C SER A 292 -0.34 -42.42 17.73
N PRO A 293 -0.45 -43.69 17.31
CA PRO A 293 -1.58 -44.18 16.51
C PRO A 293 -2.88 -44.29 17.33
N LEU A 294 -2.81 -44.11 18.65
CA LEU A 294 -3.95 -44.13 19.55
C LEU A 294 -4.48 -42.73 19.86
N LEU A 295 -3.93 -41.68 19.22
CA LEU A 295 -4.50 -40.34 19.32
C LEU A 295 -5.88 -40.32 18.67
N PRO A 296 -6.92 -39.83 19.38
CA PRO A 296 -8.22 -39.57 18.77
C PRO A 296 -8.09 -38.75 17.47
N ALA A 297 -8.97 -39.04 16.51
CA ALA A 297 -8.92 -38.43 15.17
C ALA A 297 -9.01 -36.90 15.24
N GLU A 298 -9.82 -36.40 16.18
CA GLU A 298 -9.99 -34.98 16.45
C GLU A 298 -8.66 -34.32 16.85
N ILE A 299 -7.83 -34.98 17.67
CA ILE A 299 -6.50 -34.48 18.06
C ILE A 299 -5.56 -34.47 16.86
N SER A 300 -5.56 -35.57 16.12
CA SER A 300 -4.67 -35.75 14.98
C SER A 300 -4.94 -34.69 13.90
N ASP A 301 -6.20 -34.36 13.65
CA ASP A 301 -6.59 -33.31 12.71
C ASP A 301 -6.22 -31.92 13.18
N VAL A 302 -6.19 -31.70 14.49
CA VAL A 302 -5.80 -30.43 15.10
C VAL A 302 -4.31 -30.20 14.97
N VAL A 303 -3.50 -31.18 15.34
CA VAL A 303 -2.05 -31.15 15.15
C VAL A 303 -1.73 -30.91 13.67
N ARG A 304 -2.40 -31.63 12.77
CA ARG A 304 -2.24 -31.45 11.31
C ARG A 304 -2.61 -30.04 10.83
N ASN A 305 -3.76 -29.53 11.28
CA ASN A 305 -4.22 -28.18 10.94
C ASN A 305 -3.26 -27.10 11.44
N PHE A 306 -2.60 -27.35 12.56
CA PHE A 306 -1.69 -26.41 13.19
C PHE A 306 -0.31 -26.44 12.54
N MET A 307 0.24 -27.62 12.28
CA MET A 307 1.47 -27.81 11.48
C MET A 307 1.35 -27.18 10.08
N ALA A 308 0.13 -27.10 9.52
CA ALA A 308 -0.11 -26.40 8.25
C ALA A 308 -0.13 -24.85 8.36
N ARG A 309 -0.24 -24.29 9.59
CA ARG A 309 -0.52 -22.86 9.81
C ARG A 309 0.58 -22.13 10.60
N VAL A 310 1.32 -22.80 11.48
CA VAL A 310 2.53 -22.22 12.14
C VAL A 310 3.52 -21.67 11.15
N PRO A 311 3.89 -22.38 10.05
CA PRO A 311 4.86 -21.84 9.10
C PRO A 311 4.41 -20.52 8.47
N ARG A 312 3.10 -20.29 8.36
CA ARG A 312 2.54 -19.02 7.84
C ARG A 312 2.69 -17.88 8.83
N VAL A 313 2.46 -18.15 10.12
CA VAL A 313 2.64 -17.15 11.19
C VAL A 313 4.11 -16.82 11.35
N ARG A 314 4.98 -17.85 11.38
CA ARG A 314 6.44 -17.67 11.39
C ARG A 314 6.93 -16.89 10.18
N ALA A 315 6.44 -17.20 8.98
CA ALA A 315 6.79 -16.43 7.79
C ALA A 315 6.37 -14.95 7.89
N ALA A 316 5.18 -14.66 8.43
CA ALA A 316 4.73 -13.27 8.64
C ALA A 316 5.59 -12.53 9.69
N LEU A 317 5.92 -13.20 10.80
CA LEU A 317 6.82 -12.70 11.84
C LEU A 317 8.22 -12.42 11.29
N ALA A 318 8.80 -13.39 10.59
CA ALA A 318 10.11 -13.28 9.98
C ALA A 318 10.17 -12.07 9.03
N VAL A 319 9.12 -11.84 8.23
CA VAL A 319 9.06 -10.65 7.38
C VAL A 319 8.99 -9.38 8.22
N PHE A 320 8.16 -9.29 9.26
CA PHE A 320 8.15 -8.11 10.13
C PHE A 320 9.52 -7.85 10.77
N LEU A 321 10.14 -8.88 11.35
CA LEU A 321 11.45 -8.78 12.00
C LEU A 321 12.52 -8.35 10.98
N GLU A 322 12.52 -8.94 9.78
CA GLU A 322 13.43 -8.60 8.69
C GLU A 322 13.23 -7.16 8.18
N GLN A 323 11.98 -6.68 8.08
CA GLN A 323 11.70 -5.32 7.62
C GLN A 323 11.84 -4.27 8.73
N SER A 324 11.78 -4.66 10.01
CA SER A 324 11.87 -3.75 11.15
C SER A 324 13.20 -3.00 11.19
N ASP A 325 14.31 -3.64 10.82
CA ASP A 325 15.63 -3.00 10.78
C ASP A 325 15.68 -1.89 9.71
N ALA A 326 15.05 -2.10 8.55
CA ALA A 326 14.90 -1.08 7.52
C ALA A 326 14.01 0.08 8.00
N LEU A 327 12.89 -0.22 8.67
CA LEU A 327 12.02 0.80 9.26
C LEU A 327 12.73 1.63 10.33
N LEU A 328 13.52 1.00 11.19
CA LEU A 328 14.32 1.70 12.21
C LEU A 328 15.34 2.64 11.58
N THR A 329 16.00 2.20 10.50
CA THR A 329 16.94 3.03 9.73
C THR A 329 16.23 4.23 9.11
N VAL A 330 15.08 4.00 8.47
CA VAL A 330 14.25 5.06 7.86
C VAL A 330 13.74 6.05 8.91
N LEU A 331 13.39 5.57 10.10
CA LEU A 331 12.90 6.42 11.19
C LEU A 331 14.04 7.09 11.98
N GLY A 332 15.29 6.96 11.55
CA GLY A 332 16.42 7.64 12.19
C GLY A 332 16.72 7.14 13.59
N ALA A 333 16.66 5.83 13.82
CA ALA A 333 17.01 5.23 15.11
C ALA A 333 18.49 5.48 15.50
N ASP A 334 19.38 5.57 14.50
CA ASP A 334 20.82 5.76 14.68
C ASP A 334 21.26 7.23 14.56
N ARG A 335 20.60 8.00 13.70
CA ARG A 335 20.82 9.44 13.48
C ARG A 335 19.58 10.10 12.89
N GLU A 336 19.54 11.42 12.95
CA GLU A 336 18.56 12.23 12.20
C GLU A 336 18.62 11.90 10.70
N ARG A 337 17.44 11.74 10.11
CA ARG A 337 17.23 11.48 8.68
C ARG A 337 16.41 12.61 8.08
N GLN A 338 16.79 13.06 6.90
CA GLN A 338 16.09 14.12 6.17
C GLN A 338 15.50 13.59 4.87
N TYR A 339 14.20 13.80 4.64
CA TYR A 339 13.50 13.35 3.44
C TYR A 339 12.92 14.51 2.65
N LEU A 340 13.06 14.45 1.32
CA LEU A 340 12.35 15.33 0.40
C LEU A 340 10.98 14.74 0.08
N LEU A 341 9.91 15.43 0.47
CA LEU A 341 8.54 15.08 0.08
C LEU A 341 8.09 15.92 -1.13
N LEU A 342 7.70 15.24 -2.20
CA LEU A 342 7.18 15.82 -3.43
C LEU A 342 5.65 15.73 -3.46
N PHE A 343 4.96 16.85 -3.64
CA PHE A 343 3.52 16.89 -3.85
C PHE A 343 3.21 16.94 -5.34
N GLN A 344 2.71 15.83 -5.87
CA GLN A 344 2.50 15.61 -7.30
C GLN A 344 1.03 15.75 -7.68
N ASN A 345 0.72 16.71 -8.54
CA ASN A 345 -0.63 16.87 -9.09
C ASN A 345 -0.85 15.91 -10.27
N ASN A 346 -1.58 14.83 -10.05
CA ASN A 346 -1.87 13.82 -11.07
C ASN A 346 -2.87 14.27 -12.15
N HIS A 347 -3.48 15.47 -12.03
CA HIS A 347 -4.22 16.09 -13.13
C HIS A 347 -3.31 16.72 -14.20
N GLU A 348 -2.02 16.83 -13.91
CA GLU A 348 -0.95 17.17 -14.85
C GLU A 348 0.05 16.01 -14.85
N LEU A 349 -0.37 14.88 -15.41
CA LEU A 349 0.28 13.58 -15.24
C LEU A 349 1.74 13.64 -15.72
N ARG A 350 2.63 13.10 -14.89
CA ARG A 350 4.05 12.89 -15.19
C ARG A 350 4.37 11.40 -15.03
N PRO A 351 5.51 10.93 -15.55
CA PRO A 351 5.85 9.52 -15.54
C PRO A 351 5.69 8.81 -14.21
N THR A 352 6.02 9.47 -13.10
CA THR A 352 5.93 8.88 -11.75
C THR A 352 4.91 9.56 -10.84
N GLY A 353 3.81 10.08 -11.39
CA GLY A 353 2.66 10.51 -10.58
C GLY A 353 1.99 11.78 -11.06
N GLY A 354 2.74 12.86 -11.23
CA GLY A 354 2.16 14.16 -11.59
C GLY A 354 3.15 15.31 -11.52
N PHE A 355 2.73 16.50 -11.94
CA PHE A 355 3.54 17.70 -11.84
C PHE A 355 3.89 18.01 -10.39
N ILE A 356 5.18 18.23 -10.09
CA ILE A 356 5.65 18.52 -8.73
C ILE A 356 5.39 20.00 -8.46
N GLY A 357 4.27 20.29 -7.81
CA GLY A 357 3.88 21.68 -7.53
C GLY A 357 4.56 22.21 -6.28
N SER A 358 4.70 21.39 -5.25
CA SER A 358 5.21 21.80 -3.95
C SER A 358 6.15 20.74 -3.40
N VAL A 359 7.01 21.14 -2.48
CA VAL A 359 7.90 20.22 -1.76
C VAL A 359 7.91 20.51 -0.27
N ALA A 360 8.30 19.54 0.53
CA ALA A 360 8.61 19.73 1.94
C ALA A 360 9.89 18.97 2.31
N LEU A 361 10.64 19.50 3.26
CA LEU A 361 11.66 18.75 3.97
C LEU A 361 11.06 18.18 5.24
N ILE A 362 11.33 16.89 5.47
CA ILE A 362 10.85 16.13 6.62
C ILE A 362 12.07 15.66 7.39
N ASP A 363 12.21 16.16 8.61
CA ASP A 363 13.30 15.76 9.52
C ASP A 363 12.76 14.75 10.54
N ILE A 364 13.36 13.56 10.59
CA ILE A 364 12.99 12.49 11.52
C ILE A 364 14.20 12.13 12.39
N ASP A 365 14.07 12.30 13.71
CA ASP A 365 15.08 11.90 14.69
C ASP A 365 14.47 10.92 15.70
N ARG A 366 15.01 9.69 15.78
CA ARG A 366 14.52 8.62 16.65
C ARG A 366 12.99 8.45 16.57
N GLY A 367 12.46 8.45 15.35
CA GLY A 367 11.03 8.27 15.09
C GLY A 367 10.13 9.43 15.51
N ILE A 368 10.70 10.60 15.80
CA ILE A 368 9.98 11.86 16.06
C ILE A 368 10.11 12.74 14.83
N LEU A 369 8.98 13.22 14.32
CA LEU A 369 8.95 14.18 13.23
C LEU A 369 9.08 15.60 13.78
N GLU A 370 10.21 16.26 13.52
CA GLU A 370 10.54 17.54 14.17
C GLU A 370 10.10 18.76 13.35
N ARG A 371 10.16 18.67 12.02
CA ARG A 371 9.89 19.80 11.14
C ARG A 371 9.29 19.36 9.81
N SER A 372 8.27 20.10 9.37
CA SER A 372 7.88 20.14 7.97
C SER A 372 7.48 21.57 7.61
N ALA A 373 8.06 22.10 6.54
CA ALA A 373 7.63 23.35 5.93
C ALA A 373 7.38 23.08 4.45
N VAL A 374 6.18 23.42 3.97
CA VAL A 374 5.82 23.26 2.57
C VAL A 374 6.23 24.51 1.80
N HIS A 375 6.99 24.31 0.73
CA HIS A 375 7.48 25.35 -0.15
C HIS A 375 6.90 25.18 -1.56
N SER A 376 6.70 26.29 -2.27
CA SER A 376 6.41 26.23 -3.70
C SER A 376 7.67 25.80 -4.43
N VAL A 377 7.57 24.90 -5.41
CA VAL A 377 8.73 24.51 -6.23
C VAL A 377 9.37 25.72 -6.94
N TYR A 378 8.56 26.72 -7.32
CA TYR A 378 9.04 27.95 -7.98
C TYR A 378 9.94 28.82 -7.08
N ASP A 379 9.83 28.70 -5.75
CA ASP A 379 10.73 29.41 -4.84
C ASP A 379 12.16 28.85 -4.92
N LEU A 380 12.29 27.55 -5.24
CA LEU A 380 13.54 26.81 -5.44
C LEU A 380 14.09 26.99 -6.85
N ASP A 381 13.24 26.92 -7.87
CA ASP A 381 13.62 27.15 -9.28
C ASP A 381 14.40 28.47 -9.44
N GLY A 382 13.97 29.52 -8.72
CA GLY A 382 14.61 30.84 -8.73
C GLY A 382 16.02 30.89 -8.11
N GLN A 383 16.42 29.85 -7.38
CA GLN A 383 17.75 29.70 -6.79
C GLN A 383 18.73 28.94 -7.70
N MET A 384 18.24 28.30 -8.77
CA MET A 384 19.07 27.49 -9.66
C MET A 384 20.15 28.35 -10.32
N ARG A 385 21.42 27.96 -10.13
CA ARG A 385 22.58 28.69 -10.68
C ARG A 385 23.15 28.08 -11.95
N GLN A 386 22.92 26.79 -12.17
CA GLN A 386 23.38 26.03 -13.32
C GLN A 386 22.24 25.86 -14.30
N PHE A 387 22.55 25.86 -15.59
CA PHE A 387 21.55 25.67 -16.64
C PHE A 387 21.65 24.25 -17.15
N ILE A 388 20.85 23.33 -16.63
CA ILE A 388 20.86 21.93 -17.08
C ILE A 388 19.89 21.78 -18.24
N ALA A 389 20.31 21.05 -19.28
CA ALA A 389 19.46 20.74 -20.43
C ALA A 389 18.29 19.84 -19.99
N PRO A 390 17.03 20.23 -20.27
CA PRO A 390 15.91 19.34 -20.03
C PRO A 390 15.86 18.24 -21.09
N PRO A 391 15.21 17.10 -20.81
CA PRO A 391 14.83 16.14 -21.83
C PRO A 391 14.15 16.82 -23.02
N ASP A 392 14.53 16.47 -24.26
CA ASP A 392 14.03 17.14 -25.47
C ASP A 392 12.50 17.29 -25.53
N PRO A 393 11.70 16.30 -25.10
CA PRO A 393 10.24 16.45 -25.10
C PRO A 393 9.70 17.47 -24.09
N LEU A 394 10.50 17.94 -23.12
CA LEU A 394 10.12 18.99 -22.18
C LEU A 394 10.44 20.40 -22.70
N LEU A 395 11.29 20.55 -23.73
CA LEU A 395 11.64 21.84 -24.34
C LEU A 395 10.44 22.73 -24.74
N PRO A 396 9.26 22.19 -25.10
CA PRO A 396 8.09 23.04 -25.35
C PRO A 396 7.59 23.81 -24.11
N ILE A 397 7.84 23.32 -22.89
CA ILE A 397 7.28 23.89 -21.65
C ILE A 397 8.33 24.38 -20.64
N THR A 398 9.60 24.07 -20.85
CA THR A 398 10.68 24.51 -19.98
C THR A 398 11.95 24.76 -20.78
N ASP A 399 12.73 25.73 -20.35
CA ASP A 399 14.01 26.13 -20.95
C ASP A 399 15.21 25.44 -20.30
N ARG A 400 15.07 25.02 -19.04
CA ARG A 400 16.06 24.25 -18.26
C ARG A 400 15.38 23.09 -17.54
N TRP A 401 16.18 22.15 -17.05
CA TRP A 401 15.68 21.07 -16.21
C TRP A 401 15.62 21.49 -14.74
N TYR A 402 14.41 21.57 -14.21
CA TYR A 402 14.12 21.99 -12.85
C TYR A 402 13.51 20.85 -12.04
N LEU A 403 13.51 20.97 -10.71
CA LEU A 403 12.92 20.01 -9.78
C LEU A 403 11.45 19.70 -10.12
N ARG A 404 10.69 20.72 -10.57
CA ARG A 404 9.28 20.58 -10.94
C ARG A 404 9.00 19.54 -12.03
N ASP A 405 10.00 19.24 -12.86
CA ASP A 405 9.95 18.24 -13.94
C ASP A 405 11.06 17.16 -13.78
N ALA A 406 11.60 16.98 -12.57
CA ALA A 406 12.63 15.98 -12.27
C ALA A 406 12.15 14.54 -12.46
N ASN A 407 10.84 14.31 -12.34
CA ASN A 407 10.22 13.00 -12.44
C ASN A 407 10.00 12.51 -13.89
N TRP A 408 11.00 12.73 -14.74
CA TRP A 408 10.96 12.40 -16.17
C TRP A 408 11.17 10.91 -16.46
N PHE A 409 11.95 10.18 -15.68
CA PHE A 409 12.16 8.75 -15.90
C PHE A 409 10.92 7.97 -15.44
N VAL A 410 10.50 6.96 -16.22
CA VAL A 410 9.40 6.06 -15.86
C VAL A 410 9.75 5.23 -14.63
N ASP A 411 11.03 4.89 -14.47
CA ASP A 411 11.54 4.24 -13.27
C ASP A 411 11.61 5.21 -12.08
N TRP A 412 10.80 4.97 -11.04
CA TRP A 412 10.73 5.85 -9.87
C TRP A 412 12.06 6.06 -9.15
N PRO A 413 12.86 5.02 -8.80
CA PRO A 413 14.17 5.23 -8.17
C PRO A 413 15.08 6.16 -8.98
N SER A 414 15.06 6.06 -10.31
CA SER A 414 15.81 6.96 -11.20
C SER A 414 15.31 8.41 -11.14
N SER A 415 14.00 8.61 -11.19
CA SER A 415 13.36 9.93 -11.02
C SER A 415 13.57 10.52 -9.62
N ALA A 416 13.54 9.70 -8.57
CA ALA A 416 13.76 10.10 -7.19
C ALA A 416 15.19 10.58 -6.96
N ARG A 417 16.20 9.85 -7.47
CA ARG A 417 17.60 10.31 -7.45
C ARG A 417 17.77 11.63 -8.17
N LYS A 418 17.17 11.77 -9.37
CA LYS A 418 17.23 13.03 -10.12
C LYS A 418 16.54 14.19 -9.37
N ALA A 419 15.44 13.92 -8.69
CA ALA A 419 14.76 14.91 -7.86
C ALA A 419 15.63 15.36 -6.68
N ALA A 420 16.28 14.43 -5.97
CA ALA A 420 17.22 14.79 -4.90
C ALA A 420 18.38 15.65 -5.42
N GLU A 421 18.95 15.28 -6.58
CA GLU A 421 20.04 16.04 -7.20
C GLU A 421 19.60 17.45 -7.62
N LEU A 422 18.48 17.58 -8.33
CA LEU A 422 17.98 18.90 -8.77
C LEU A 422 17.58 19.76 -7.57
N PHE A 423 17.04 19.16 -6.52
CA PHE A 423 16.76 19.86 -5.26
C PHE A 423 18.03 20.44 -4.62
N GLU A 424 19.13 19.70 -4.56
CA GLU A 424 20.43 20.22 -4.09
C GLU A 424 20.93 21.38 -4.97
N ARG A 425 20.80 21.25 -6.30
CA ARG A 425 21.23 22.28 -7.26
C ARG A 425 20.38 23.55 -7.22
N GLU A 426 19.14 23.43 -6.76
CA GLU A 426 18.23 24.54 -6.44
C GLU A 426 18.41 25.08 -5.00
N GLY A 427 19.47 24.68 -4.31
CA GLY A 427 19.85 25.21 -3.01
C GLY A 427 19.25 24.49 -1.80
N GLY A 428 18.59 23.35 -2.01
CA GLY A 428 18.21 22.42 -0.96
C GLY A 428 19.41 21.68 -0.34
N PRO A 429 19.27 21.09 0.85
CA PRO A 429 20.26 20.18 1.42
C PRO A 429 20.22 18.80 0.75
N THR A 430 21.28 18.00 0.97
CA THR A 430 21.27 16.56 0.67
C THR A 430 20.26 15.84 1.54
N VAL A 431 19.54 14.89 0.94
CA VAL A 431 18.48 14.12 1.61
C VAL A 431 18.79 12.62 1.62
N ASP A 432 18.31 11.95 2.66
CA ASP A 432 18.43 10.49 2.86
C ASP A 432 17.41 9.68 2.05
N GLY A 433 16.46 10.35 1.41
CA GLY A 433 15.45 9.72 0.57
C GLY A 433 14.45 10.73 0.00
N VAL A 434 13.63 10.25 -0.92
CA VAL A 434 12.59 11.04 -1.59
C VAL A 434 11.27 10.30 -1.50
N LEU A 435 10.25 11.01 -1.04
CA LEU A 435 8.88 10.56 -0.96
C LEU A 435 8.08 11.35 -1.99
N ALA A 436 7.12 10.73 -2.66
CA ALA A 436 6.15 11.45 -3.49
C ALA A 436 4.74 11.00 -3.16
N LEU A 437 3.83 11.97 -3.06
CA LEU A 437 2.41 11.69 -2.90
C LEU A 437 1.56 12.47 -3.88
N THR A 438 0.50 11.82 -4.35
CA THR A 438 -0.61 12.49 -5.05
C THR A 438 -1.70 12.89 -4.07
N PRO A 439 -2.60 13.84 -4.43
CA PRO A 439 -3.82 14.18 -3.70
C PRO A 439 -4.61 13.01 -3.09
N GLU A 440 -4.66 11.86 -3.77
CA GLU A 440 -5.37 10.66 -3.31
C GLU A 440 -4.87 10.11 -1.98
N VAL A 441 -3.59 10.30 -1.64
CA VAL A 441 -3.05 9.88 -0.33
C VAL A 441 -3.74 10.65 0.80
N ILE A 442 -3.91 11.96 0.63
CA ILE A 442 -4.57 12.81 1.62
C ILE A 442 -6.05 12.43 1.75
N ARG A 443 -6.73 12.17 0.63
CA ARG A 443 -8.13 11.72 0.62
C ARG A 443 -8.30 10.37 1.32
N ALA A 444 -7.42 9.41 1.04
CA ALA A 444 -7.44 8.09 1.68
C ALA A 444 -7.24 8.19 3.20
N LEU A 445 -6.36 9.10 3.65
CA LEU A 445 -6.14 9.34 5.08
C LEU A 445 -7.34 10.03 5.72
N LEU A 446 -7.90 11.07 5.11
CA LEU A 446 -9.10 11.77 5.59
C LEU A 446 -10.31 10.83 5.69
N ALA A 447 -10.46 9.87 4.78
CA ALA A 447 -11.53 8.87 4.81
C ALA A 447 -11.47 8.00 6.07
N VAL A 448 -10.27 7.80 6.61
CA VAL A 448 -10.03 6.98 7.80
C VAL A 448 -9.99 7.81 9.08
N THR A 449 -9.34 8.98 9.05
CA THR A 449 -9.21 9.86 10.22
C THR A 449 -10.47 10.69 10.46
N GLY A 450 -11.31 10.86 9.45
CA GLY A 450 -12.42 11.81 9.46
C GLY A 450 -11.98 13.24 9.11
N PRO A 451 -12.94 14.18 9.03
CA PRO A 451 -12.73 15.55 8.60
C PRO A 451 -11.78 16.36 9.51
N ILE A 452 -11.18 17.40 8.93
CA ILE A 452 -10.35 18.39 9.62
C ILE A 452 -10.99 19.77 9.48
N ASP A 453 -11.22 20.43 10.61
CA ASP A 453 -11.72 21.79 10.66
C ASP A 453 -10.58 22.80 10.41
N MET A 454 -10.84 23.76 9.51
CA MET A 454 -9.93 24.84 9.11
C MET A 454 -10.58 26.20 9.41
N PRO A 455 -10.80 26.58 10.69
CA PRO A 455 -11.51 27.80 11.08
C PRO A 455 -10.91 29.08 10.51
N GLU A 456 -9.60 29.13 10.28
CA GLU A 456 -8.90 30.27 9.66
C GLU A 456 -9.38 30.52 8.23
N TYR A 457 -9.89 29.48 7.58
CA TYR A 457 -10.40 29.49 6.20
C TYR A 457 -11.93 29.37 6.17
N GLY A 458 -12.60 29.18 7.31
CA GLY A 458 -14.04 29.01 7.41
C GLY A 458 -14.57 27.72 6.74
N VAL A 459 -13.73 26.70 6.57
CA VAL A 459 -14.08 25.44 5.89
C VAL A 459 -13.76 24.22 6.75
N THR A 460 -14.45 23.12 6.46
CA THR A 460 -14.12 21.79 6.97
C THR A 460 -13.78 20.91 5.77
N VAL A 461 -12.72 20.13 5.88
CA VAL A 461 -12.16 19.32 4.79
C VAL A 461 -12.30 17.85 5.14
N ASP A 462 -13.03 17.11 4.31
CA ASP A 462 -13.15 15.66 4.35
C ASP A 462 -12.64 15.03 3.05
N ALA A 463 -12.71 13.70 2.93
CA ALA A 463 -12.22 12.98 1.76
C ALA A 463 -12.98 13.28 0.44
N GLU A 464 -14.24 13.71 0.53
CA GLU A 464 -15.10 14.03 -0.61
C GLU A 464 -14.92 15.50 -1.03
N SER A 465 -14.86 16.40 -0.05
CA SER A 465 -14.71 17.84 -0.25
C SER A 465 -13.26 18.29 -0.50
N PHE A 466 -12.25 17.45 -0.18
CA PHE A 466 -10.83 17.79 -0.30
C PHE A 466 -10.46 18.44 -1.63
N TRP A 467 -10.88 17.87 -2.75
CA TRP A 467 -10.50 18.40 -4.06
C TRP A 467 -11.09 19.78 -4.33
N GLN A 468 -12.40 19.93 -4.09
CA GLN A 468 -13.11 21.19 -4.31
C GLN A 468 -12.58 22.29 -3.38
N VAL A 469 -12.45 22.00 -2.08
CA VAL A 469 -11.98 22.97 -1.09
C VAL A 469 -10.54 23.34 -1.37
N THR A 470 -9.65 22.38 -1.63
CA THR A 470 -8.25 22.68 -1.92
C THR A 470 -8.12 23.52 -3.19
N GLN A 471 -8.81 23.16 -4.27
CA GLN A 471 -8.77 23.92 -5.52
C GLN A 471 -9.26 25.37 -5.32
N ASP A 472 -10.33 25.56 -4.54
CA ASP A 472 -10.85 26.88 -4.21
C ASP A 472 -9.82 27.71 -3.41
N GLN A 473 -9.31 27.13 -2.33
CA GLN A 473 -8.43 27.80 -1.38
C GLN A 473 -7.05 28.10 -1.95
N VAL A 474 -6.54 27.28 -2.88
CA VAL A 474 -5.22 27.53 -3.49
C VAL A 474 -5.26 28.44 -4.72
N THR A 475 -6.44 28.64 -5.31
CA THR A 475 -6.55 29.38 -6.59
C THR A 475 -7.31 30.69 -6.46
N TYR A 476 -8.36 30.74 -5.62
CA TYR A 476 -9.30 31.86 -5.62
C TYR A 476 -9.41 32.56 -4.28
N SER A 477 -9.54 31.78 -3.22
CA SER A 477 -9.80 32.25 -1.86
C SER A 477 -8.53 32.48 -1.03
N TYR A 478 -7.34 32.33 -1.64
CA TYR A 478 -6.08 32.59 -0.97
C TYR A 478 -5.87 34.09 -0.67
N ASP A 479 -5.03 34.37 0.33
CA ASP A 479 -4.61 35.73 0.65
C ASP A 479 -3.83 36.36 -0.50
N ARG A 480 -4.50 37.20 -1.29
CA ARG A 480 -3.93 37.92 -2.44
C ARG A 480 -2.99 39.06 -2.03
N GLU A 481 -3.10 39.58 -0.81
CA GLU A 481 -2.19 40.62 -0.30
C GLU A 481 -0.82 40.02 0.02
N ARG A 482 -0.80 38.83 0.63
CA ARG A 482 0.45 38.09 0.93
C ARG A 482 0.93 37.23 -0.24
N ASN A 483 0.06 36.96 -1.20
CA ASN A 483 0.28 36.12 -2.38
C ASN A 483 0.82 34.72 -2.06
N ARG A 484 0.17 34.01 -1.13
CA ARG A 484 0.57 32.66 -0.67
C ARG A 484 -0.49 31.58 -0.99
N PRO A 485 -0.71 31.23 -2.26
CA PRO A 485 -1.75 30.27 -2.66
C PRO A 485 -1.60 28.89 -2.01
N LYS A 486 -0.36 28.47 -1.71
CA LYS A 486 -0.09 27.15 -1.11
C LYS A 486 -0.16 27.12 0.42
N GLN A 487 -0.50 28.24 1.06
CA GLN A 487 -0.55 28.32 2.52
C GLN A 487 -1.60 27.37 3.11
N PHE A 488 -2.75 27.21 2.45
CA PHE A 488 -3.79 26.27 2.87
C PHE A 488 -3.25 24.84 3.03
N LEU A 489 -2.46 24.36 2.07
CA LEU A 489 -1.82 23.04 2.15
C LEU A 489 -0.77 22.97 3.28
N GLY A 490 -0.03 24.06 3.48
CA GLY A 490 0.93 24.21 4.57
C GLY A 490 0.28 24.18 5.96
N ASP A 491 -0.98 24.59 6.08
CA ASP A 491 -1.73 24.57 7.35
C ASP A 491 -2.53 23.26 7.54
N LEU A 492 -3.03 22.66 6.46
CA LEU A 492 -3.75 21.39 6.50
C LEU A 492 -2.82 20.21 6.81
N GLY A 493 -1.62 20.18 6.23
CA GLY A 493 -0.63 19.10 6.41
C GLY A 493 -0.28 18.82 7.87
N PRO A 494 0.14 19.82 8.67
CA PRO A 494 0.43 19.64 10.09
C PRO A 494 -0.75 19.14 10.90
N ARG A 495 -1.99 19.58 10.59
CA ARG A 495 -3.20 19.11 11.30
C ARG A 495 -3.54 17.67 10.97
N LEU A 496 -3.40 17.28 9.71
CA LEU A 496 -3.57 15.89 9.30
C LEU A 496 -2.52 15.01 9.98
N LEU A 497 -1.26 15.45 9.98
CA LEU A 497 -0.18 14.76 10.66
C LEU A 497 -0.43 14.63 12.17
N GLU A 498 -0.79 15.72 12.85
CA GLU A 498 -1.13 15.71 14.27
C GLU A 498 -2.28 14.73 14.55
N ARG A 499 -3.29 14.69 13.68
CA ARG A 499 -4.40 13.74 13.81
C ARG A 499 -3.95 12.29 13.61
N LEU A 500 -3.05 12.02 12.66
CA LEU A 500 -2.46 10.70 12.44
C LEU A 500 -1.64 10.25 13.65
N LEU A 501 -0.78 11.12 14.19
CA LEU A 501 0.05 10.81 15.36
C LEU A 501 -0.77 10.63 16.64
N ASN A 502 -1.89 11.36 16.78
CA ASN A 502 -2.81 11.24 17.92
C ASN A 502 -3.94 10.22 17.69
N THR A 503 -3.87 9.42 16.63
CA THR A 503 -4.87 8.40 16.35
C THR A 503 -4.83 7.29 17.40
N ARG A 504 -5.99 6.94 17.96
CA ARG A 504 -6.10 5.85 18.95
C ARG A 504 -5.77 4.50 18.29
N ALA A 505 -5.34 3.52 19.08
CA ALA A 505 -5.08 2.14 18.69
C ALA A 505 -6.10 1.55 17.69
N GLN A 506 -7.39 1.83 17.90
CA GLN A 506 -8.50 1.31 17.08
C GLN A 506 -8.54 1.87 15.64
N SER A 507 -7.93 3.04 15.37
CA SER A 507 -7.89 3.62 14.02
C SER A 507 -6.50 3.58 13.37
N ALA A 508 -5.47 3.10 14.07
CA ALA A 508 -4.12 2.96 13.51
C ALA A 508 -4.06 1.90 12.38
N LEU A 509 -4.74 0.76 12.55
CA LEU A 509 -4.78 -0.31 11.53
C LEU A 509 -5.43 0.17 10.21
N PRO A 510 -6.60 0.83 10.22
CA PRO A 510 -7.14 1.48 9.02
C PRO A 510 -6.17 2.46 8.34
N VAL A 511 -5.40 3.25 9.10
CA VAL A 511 -4.42 4.21 8.55
C VAL A 511 -3.28 3.48 7.85
N ILE A 512 -2.69 2.48 8.49
CA ILE A 512 -1.62 1.65 7.90
C ILE A 512 -2.13 0.97 6.62
N SER A 513 -3.33 0.40 6.67
CA SER A 513 -3.95 -0.23 5.50
C SER A 513 -4.18 0.76 4.36
N ALA A 514 -4.56 2.01 4.66
CA ALA A 514 -4.71 3.06 3.66
C ALA A 514 -3.36 3.42 3.03
N LEU A 515 -2.29 3.58 3.83
CA LEU A 515 -0.95 3.88 3.33
C LEU A 515 -0.39 2.76 2.45
N VAL A 516 -0.49 1.50 2.88
CA VAL A 516 -0.07 0.34 2.08
C VAL A 516 -0.81 0.31 0.75
N ARG A 517 -2.14 0.54 0.78
CA ARG A 517 -2.94 0.63 -0.45
C ARG A 517 -2.46 1.77 -1.36
N MET A 518 -2.11 2.94 -0.81
CA MET A 518 -1.54 4.04 -1.60
C MET A 518 -0.18 3.73 -2.22
N ILE A 519 0.63 2.87 -1.60
CA ILE A 519 1.87 2.37 -2.19
C ILE A 519 1.56 1.40 -3.34
N GLU A 520 0.68 0.43 -3.11
CA GLU A 520 0.29 -0.56 -4.12
C GLU A 520 -0.40 0.07 -5.34
N GLU A 521 -1.25 1.07 -5.09
CA GLU A 521 -1.91 1.87 -6.12
C GLU A 521 -0.99 2.98 -6.69
N LYS A 522 0.26 3.08 -6.22
CA LYS A 522 1.27 4.05 -6.69
C LYS A 522 0.81 5.51 -6.65
N HIS A 523 0.10 5.87 -5.59
CA HIS A 523 -0.18 7.24 -5.17
C HIS A 523 0.82 7.74 -4.12
N LEU A 524 1.46 6.82 -3.41
CA LEU A 524 2.59 7.05 -2.51
C LEU A 524 3.80 6.29 -3.05
N LEU A 525 4.85 7.02 -3.41
CA LEU A 525 6.12 6.44 -3.84
C LEU A 525 7.21 6.77 -2.82
N VAL A 526 8.06 5.80 -2.54
CA VAL A 526 9.14 5.89 -1.54
C VAL A 526 10.46 5.52 -2.21
N TYR A 527 11.52 6.25 -1.90
CA TYR A 527 12.89 5.95 -2.31
C TYR A 527 13.83 6.32 -1.17
N PHE A 528 14.78 5.44 -0.85
CA PHE A 528 15.79 5.71 0.17
C PHE A 528 17.19 5.60 -0.42
N ALA A 529 18.09 6.48 -0.01
CA ALA A 529 19.49 6.46 -0.46
C ALA A 529 20.28 5.28 0.12
N ASP A 530 19.78 4.68 1.21
CA ASP A 530 20.35 3.46 1.78
C ASP A 530 20.06 2.24 0.87
N GLU A 531 21.12 1.67 0.29
CA GLU A 531 21.01 0.57 -0.69
C GLU A 531 20.36 -0.70 -0.10
N GLU A 532 20.56 -0.96 1.20
CA GLU A 532 19.97 -2.12 1.85
C GLU A 532 18.47 -1.94 2.03
N VAL A 533 18.04 -0.76 2.49
CA VAL A 533 16.62 -0.39 2.61
C VAL A 533 15.95 -0.46 1.23
N GLU A 534 16.55 0.16 0.21
CA GLU A 534 15.97 0.22 -1.14
C GLU A 534 15.82 -1.17 -1.77
N ARG A 535 16.82 -2.05 -1.60
CA ARG A 535 16.75 -3.45 -2.06
C ARG A 535 15.65 -4.25 -1.37
N ARG A 536 15.44 -4.03 -0.07
CA ARG A 536 14.35 -4.67 0.70
C ARG A 536 12.98 -4.21 0.19
N LEU A 537 12.80 -2.91 -0.05
CA LEU A 537 11.58 -2.36 -0.63
C LEU A 537 11.32 -2.87 -2.05
N ALA A 538 12.36 -2.98 -2.88
CA ALA A 538 12.24 -3.53 -4.23
C ALA A 538 11.77 -4.99 -4.20
N THR A 539 12.31 -5.78 -3.26
CA THR A 539 11.89 -7.18 -3.05
C THR A 539 10.45 -7.30 -2.56
N ALA A 540 9.99 -6.33 -1.76
CA ALA A 540 8.60 -6.22 -1.30
C ALA A 540 7.64 -5.67 -2.38
N GLY A 541 8.16 -5.14 -3.50
CA GLY A 541 7.36 -4.49 -4.54
C GLY A 541 6.91 -3.06 -4.17
N TRP A 542 7.53 -2.44 -3.18
CA TRP A 542 7.15 -1.11 -2.66
C TRP A 542 8.08 0.01 -3.12
N ALA A 543 9.17 -0.31 -3.81
CA ALA A 543 10.12 0.67 -4.33
C ALA A 543 9.61 1.49 -5.53
N GLY A 544 8.36 1.31 -6.00
CA GLY A 544 7.76 2.08 -7.10
C GLY A 544 8.41 1.94 -8.50
N GLY A 545 9.61 1.35 -8.59
CA GLY A 545 10.39 1.22 -9.81
C GLY A 545 9.84 0.17 -10.78
N LEU A 546 10.39 0.19 -11.99
CA LEU A 546 10.10 -0.89 -12.94
C LEU A 546 10.72 -2.19 -12.41
N PRO A 547 10.01 -3.33 -12.50
CA PRO A 547 10.59 -4.60 -12.10
C PRO A 547 11.84 -4.87 -12.95
N ARG A 548 12.83 -5.60 -12.42
CA ARG A 548 14.02 -5.96 -13.20
C ARG A 548 13.74 -7.19 -14.06
N GLU A 549 14.17 -7.15 -15.32
CA GLU A 549 14.17 -8.29 -16.24
C GLU A 549 12.80 -9.00 -16.37
N GLN A 550 11.69 -8.25 -16.26
CA GLN A 550 10.35 -8.83 -16.28
C GLN A 550 9.93 -9.21 -17.72
N PRO A 551 9.80 -10.50 -18.07
CA PRO A 551 9.31 -10.90 -19.38
C PRO A 551 7.86 -10.47 -19.57
N GLY A 552 7.49 -10.15 -20.81
CA GLY A 552 6.13 -9.75 -21.17
C GLY A 552 5.66 -8.42 -20.54
N ILE A 553 6.59 -7.57 -20.06
CA ILE A 553 6.22 -6.26 -19.51
C ILE A 553 5.56 -5.38 -20.58
N LEU A 554 4.57 -4.60 -20.15
CA LEU A 554 3.98 -3.50 -20.86
C LEU A 554 3.79 -2.36 -19.85
N ALA A 555 4.52 -1.25 -20.04
CA ALA A 555 4.26 -0.02 -19.31
C ALA A 555 3.84 1.07 -20.31
N VAL A 556 2.58 1.49 -20.25
CA VAL A 556 2.09 2.65 -21.01
C VAL A 556 2.17 3.86 -20.10
N ASN A 557 3.13 4.74 -20.38
CA ASN A 557 3.43 5.90 -19.57
C ASN A 557 3.16 7.19 -20.34
N ASN A 558 2.35 8.08 -19.77
CA ASN A 558 1.96 9.34 -20.38
C ASN A 558 2.59 10.50 -19.61
N ALA A 559 3.45 11.28 -20.26
CA ALA A 559 3.91 12.56 -19.73
C ALA A 559 3.12 13.70 -20.37
N ASN A 560 2.19 14.31 -19.62
CA ASN A 560 1.44 15.48 -20.08
C ASN A 560 2.35 16.71 -20.04
N ILE A 561 2.60 17.30 -21.21
CA ILE A 561 3.41 18.51 -21.37
C ILE A 561 2.58 19.64 -22.01
N GLY A 562 1.27 19.62 -21.81
CA GLY A 562 0.37 20.70 -22.23
C GLY A 562 0.34 21.90 -21.29
N GLY A 563 0.95 21.81 -20.11
CA GLY A 563 0.95 22.88 -19.09
C GLY A 563 -0.44 23.16 -18.49
N HIS A 564 -1.35 22.19 -18.55
CA HIS A 564 -2.74 22.30 -18.11
C HIS A 564 -3.19 21.03 -17.40
N LYS A 565 -4.12 21.18 -16.44
CA LYS A 565 -4.71 20.11 -15.60
C LYS A 565 -5.71 19.20 -16.35
N SER A 566 -5.43 18.91 -17.62
CA SER A 566 -6.37 18.22 -18.51
C SER A 566 -6.49 16.72 -18.23
N ASP A 567 -5.54 16.07 -17.54
CA ASP A 567 -5.63 14.64 -17.24
C ASP A 567 -6.81 14.29 -16.32
N GLN A 568 -7.33 15.26 -15.56
CA GLN A 568 -8.57 15.11 -14.80
C GLN A 568 -9.75 14.60 -15.67
N PHE A 569 -9.77 14.97 -16.95
CA PHE A 569 -10.84 14.65 -17.91
C PHE A 569 -10.45 13.56 -18.91
N MET A 570 -9.33 12.88 -18.70
CA MET A 570 -8.85 11.84 -19.60
C MET A 570 -9.28 10.46 -19.12
N GLU A 571 -9.82 9.67 -20.03
CA GLU A 571 -10.02 8.24 -19.87
C GLU A 571 -9.09 7.48 -20.83
N GLN A 572 -8.52 6.37 -20.36
CA GLN A 572 -7.66 5.52 -21.16
C GLN A 572 -8.15 4.07 -21.17
N GLU A 573 -8.03 3.43 -22.32
CA GLU A 573 -8.23 1.98 -22.49
C GLU A 573 -7.00 1.40 -23.19
N ILE A 574 -6.40 0.40 -22.56
CA ILE A 574 -5.27 -0.38 -23.08
C ILE A 574 -5.82 -1.73 -23.50
N ASP A 575 -5.82 -2.03 -24.79
CA ASP A 575 -6.14 -3.34 -25.36
C ASP A 575 -4.87 -3.93 -25.97
N VAL A 576 -4.29 -4.93 -25.30
CA VAL A 576 -3.09 -5.64 -25.75
C VAL A 576 -3.41 -7.10 -26.04
N ARG A 577 -2.90 -7.60 -27.16
CA ARG A 577 -3.04 -9.01 -27.56
C ARG A 577 -1.67 -9.58 -27.83
N TYR A 578 -1.35 -10.65 -27.12
CA TYR A 578 -0.15 -11.44 -27.32
C TYR A 578 -0.51 -12.72 -28.06
N GLU A 579 0.07 -12.90 -29.24
CA GLU A 579 -0.03 -14.13 -30.02
C GLU A 579 1.29 -14.89 -29.92
N VAL A 580 1.29 -15.97 -29.14
CA VAL A 580 2.43 -16.88 -29.03
C VAL A 580 2.44 -17.78 -30.25
N ARG A 581 3.59 -17.87 -30.91
CA ARG A 581 3.81 -18.70 -32.09
C ARG A 581 4.41 -20.05 -31.71
N SER A 582 4.38 -20.99 -32.64
CA SER A 582 4.90 -22.35 -32.44
C SER A 582 6.41 -22.42 -32.23
N ASP A 583 7.13 -21.38 -32.64
CA ASP A 583 8.58 -21.20 -32.44
C ASP A 583 8.92 -20.52 -31.10
N GLY A 584 7.90 -20.15 -30.30
CA GLY A 584 8.06 -19.44 -29.02
C GLY A 584 8.18 -17.92 -29.15
N ASP A 585 8.19 -17.38 -30.38
CA ASP A 585 8.12 -15.93 -30.61
C ASP A 585 6.73 -15.40 -30.25
N VAL A 586 6.67 -14.14 -29.83
CA VAL A 586 5.40 -13.46 -29.50
C VAL A 586 5.26 -12.21 -30.34
N ASP A 587 4.23 -12.19 -31.18
CA ASP A 587 3.76 -10.98 -31.85
C ASP A 587 2.70 -10.31 -30.95
N ALA A 588 2.85 -9.00 -30.75
CA ALA A 588 2.02 -8.22 -29.85
C ALA A 588 1.36 -7.06 -30.59
N VAL A 589 0.02 -6.96 -30.47
CA VAL A 589 -0.75 -5.84 -30.99
C VAL A 589 -1.32 -5.06 -29.82
N LEU A 590 -0.87 -3.82 -29.67
CA LEU A 590 -1.28 -2.91 -28.61
C LEU A 590 -2.09 -1.77 -29.22
N LYS A 591 -3.28 -1.54 -28.67
CA LYS A 591 -4.14 -0.40 -29.00
C LYS A 591 -4.42 0.40 -27.73
N ILE A 592 -4.06 1.68 -27.76
CA ILE A 592 -4.31 2.61 -26.66
C ILE A 592 -5.32 3.65 -27.13
N ARG A 593 -6.47 3.70 -26.47
CA ARG A 593 -7.51 4.69 -26.74
C ARG A 593 -7.54 5.70 -25.60
N ARG A 594 -7.32 6.98 -25.91
CA ARG A 594 -7.40 8.10 -24.96
C ARG A 594 -8.57 8.99 -25.34
N THR A 595 -9.52 9.17 -24.43
CA THR A 595 -10.72 9.98 -24.64
C THR A 595 -10.71 11.17 -23.70
N HIS A 596 -10.80 12.37 -24.25
CA HIS A 596 -10.97 13.60 -23.48
C HIS A 596 -12.46 13.87 -23.29
N ARG A 597 -12.97 13.74 -22.07
CA ARG A 597 -14.39 13.87 -21.75
C ARG A 597 -14.90 15.30 -21.87
N GLY A 598 -13.99 16.27 -21.74
CA GLY A 598 -14.24 17.67 -22.06
C GLY A 598 -15.13 18.33 -21.01
N PRO A 599 -15.78 19.47 -21.35
CA PRO A 599 -16.58 20.23 -20.38
C PRO A 599 -17.82 19.49 -19.84
N ALA A 600 -18.19 18.33 -20.41
CA ALA A 600 -19.28 17.51 -19.92
C ALA A 600 -19.02 16.91 -18.51
N GLU A 601 -17.75 16.78 -18.13
CA GLU A 601 -17.33 16.35 -16.79
C GLU A 601 -16.73 17.49 -15.96
N ALA A 602 -16.77 18.73 -16.45
CA ALA A 602 -16.31 19.87 -15.69
C ALA A 602 -17.17 20.06 -14.43
N LEU A 603 -16.53 20.42 -13.33
CA LEU A 603 -17.24 20.86 -12.13
C LEU A 603 -18.04 22.13 -12.45
N ASP A 604 -19.16 22.31 -11.76
CA ASP A 604 -19.96 23.55 -11.81
C ASP A 604 -19.22 24.66 -11.05
N TYR A 605 -18.13 25.12 -11.67
CA TYR A 605 -17.16 26.06 -11.14
C TYR A 605 -16.83 27.08 -12.24
N GLU A 606 -16.85 28.37 -11.90
CA GLU A 606 -16.56 29.44 -12.86
C GLU A 606 -15.05 29.68 -12.96
N TYR A 607 -14.40 29.07 -13.96
CA TYR A 607 -13.00 29.32 -14.27
C TYR A 607 -12.81 30.72 -14.88
N PRO A 608 -11.68 31.40 -14.60
CA PRO A 608 -11.31 32.60 -15.34
C PRO A 608 -11.33 32.35 -16.86
N PRO A 609 -11.64 33.38 -17.69
CA PRO A 609 -11.73 33.21 -19.12
C PRO A 609 -10.47 32.58 -19.73
N GLY A 610 -10.63 31.37 -20.30
CA GLY A 610 -9.55 30.64 -20.94
C GLY A 610 -8.68 29.79 -20.02
N GLU A 611 -9.01 29.65 -18.73
CA GLU A 611 -8.26 28.81 -17.78
C GLU A 611 -8.91 27.46 -17.50
N ASP A 612 -10.15 27.24 -17.95
CA ASP A 612 -10.88 25.98 -17.78
C ASP A 612 -10.09 24.78 -18.36
N PRO A 613 -9.57 23.87 -17.51
CA PRO A 613 -8.76 22.74 -17.96
C PRO A 613 -9.56 21.75 -18.81
N ALA A 614 -10.89 21.69 -18.66
CA ALA A 614 -11.75 20.82 -19.47
C ALA A 614 -11.85 21.24 -20.94
N ARG A 615 -11.39 22.47 -21.25
CA ARG A 615 -11.38 23.07 -22.60
C ARG A 615 -9.98 23.11 -23.20
N LYS A 616 -8.97 22.54 -22.55
CA LYS A 616 -7.58 22.50 -23.02
C LYS A 616 -7.27 21.18 -23.69
N ASP A 617 -6.43 21.21 -24.71
CA ASP A 617 -5.92 19.97 -25.30
C ASP A 617 -5.08 19.20 -24.27
N ASN A 618 -5.21 17.88 -24.25
CA ASN A 618 -4.27 17.00 -23.55
C ASN A 618 -3.11 16.68 -24.49
N VAL A 619 -1.92 17.19 -24.17
CA VAL A 619 -0.70 17.05 -24.98
C VAL A 619 0.27 16.14 -24.24
N VAL A 620 0.47 14.93 -24.76
CA VAL A 620 1.22 13.88 -24.09
C VAL A 620 2.40 13.41 -24.93
N TYR A 621 3.57 13.29 -24.31
CA TYR A 621 4.64 12.43 -24.79
C TYR A 621 4.45 11.04 -24.17
N GLN A 622 3.94 10.10 -24.96
CA GLN A 622 3.64 8.74 -24.51
C GLN A 622 4.85 7.85 -24.77
N ARG A 623 5.29 7.12 -23.74
CA ARG A 623 6.27 6.03 -23.84
C ARG A 623 5.58 4.70 -23.56
N VAL A 624 5.78 3.74 -24.45
CA VAL A 624 5.39 2.35 -24.27
C VAL A 624 6.65 1.54 -24.03
N LEU A 625 6.88 1.06 -22.81
CA LEU A 625 8.03 0.23 -22.46
C LEU A 625 7.65 -1.24 -22.56
N VAL A 626 8.51 -2.01 -23.22
CA VAL A 626 8.36 -3.43 -23.56
C VAL A 626 9.69 -4.16 -23.30
N PRO A 627 9.72 -5.51 -23.29
CA PRO A 627 10.95 -6.25 -23.04
C PRO A 627 12.12 -5.79 -23.91
N ALA A 628 13.30 -5.79 -23.32
CA ALA A 628 14.53 -5.39 -23.99
C ALA A 628 14.73 -6.15 -25.30
N GLY A 629 14.96 -5.43 -26.39
CA GLY A 629 15.17 -6.02 -27.72
C GLY A 629 13.89 -6.28 -28.52
N ALA A 630 12.72 -5.88 -28.01
CA ALA A 630 11.48 -5.91 -28.80
C ALA A 630 11.63 -5.08 -30.07
N GLN A 631 11.14 -5.63 -31.18
CA GLN A 631 11.25 -5.03 -32.50
C GLN A 631 9.91 -4.41 -32.89
N LEU A 632 9.90 -3.11 -33.13
CA LEU A 632 8.71 -2.43 -33.64
C LEU A 632 8.50 -2.82 -35.11
N VAL A 633 7.31 -3.36 -35.41
CA VAL A 633 6.90 -3.73 -36.77
C VAL A 633 6.14 -2.58 -37.42
N GLU A 634 5.15 -2.03 -36.71
CA GLU A 634 4.30 -0.95 -37.21
C GLU A 634 3.81 -0.09 -36.04
N ALA A 635 3.65 1.22 -36.27
CA ALA A 635 3.05 2.13 -35.30
C ALA A 635 2.31 3.26 -36.01
N GLN A 636 1.13 3.63 -35.52
CA GLN A 636 0.31 4.69 -36.11
C GLN A 636 -0.65 5.36 -35.10
N GLY A 637 -1.21 6.50 -35.51
CA GLY A 637 -2.20 7.24 -34.73
C GLY A 637 -1.65 8.41 -33.91
N PHE A 638 -0.43 8.87 -34.21
CA PHE A 638 0.30 9.89 -33.44
C PHE A 638 0.09 11.31 -33.97
N SER A 639 0.40 12.31 -33.14
CA SER A 639 0.55 13.71 -33.57
C SER A 639 1.97 13.95 -34.08
N GLN A 640 2.16 14.91 -34.99
CA GLN A 640 3.50 15.29 -35.43
C GLN A 640 4.17 16.16 -34.38
N ALA A 641 5.48 15.99 -34.17
CA ALA A 641 6.25 16.80 -33.21
C ALA A 641 6.21 18.30 -33.56
N ALA A 642 6.10 18.63 -34.85
CA ALA A 642 6.01 20.01 -35.33
C ALA A 642 4.70 20.71 -34.93
N ASP A 643 3.65 19.95 -34.59
CA ASP A 643 2.34 20.48 -34.21
C ASP A 643 2.25 20.79 -32.70
N ILE A 644 3.28 20.46 -31.92
CA ILE A 644 3.30 20.65 -30.47
C ILE A 644 3.56 22.11 -30.14
N PRO A 645 2.63 22.82 -29.48
CA PRO A 645 2.81 24.22 -29.13
C PRO A 645 4.01 24.41 -28.19
N ARG A 646 4.86 25.40 -28.48
CA ARG A 646 5.91 25.84 -27.56
C ARG A 646 5.40 27.00 -26.72
N LEU A 647 5.36 26.80 -25.40
CA LEU A 647 4.98 27.78 -24.40
C LEU A 647 6.17 28.59 -23.89
N VAL A 648 7.38 28.04 -24.02
CA VAL A 648 8.63 28.66 -23.57
C VAL A 648 9.59 28.84 -24.74
N SER A 649 10.31 29.96 -24.73
CA SER A 649 11.39 30.23 -25.69
C SER A 649 12.69 29.59 -25.19
N PRO A 650 13.53 29.03 -26.08
CA PRO A 650 14.84 28.53 -25.68
C PRO A 650 15.68 29.60 -24.99
N VAL A 651 16.45 29.20 -23.99
CA VAL A 651 17.40 30.09 -23.31
C VAL A 651 18.64 30.27 -24.17
N ASP A 652 19.09 31.51 -24.28
CA ASP A 652 20.37 31.88 -24.88
C ASP A 652 21.50 31.75 -23.85
N ALA A 653 21.77 30.51 -23.43
CA ALA A 653 22.87 30.15 -22.53
C ALA A 653 23.35 28.72 -22.82
N GLU A 654 24.60 28.44 -22.48
CA GLU A 654 25.14 27.08 -22.55
C GLU A 654 24.47 26.19 -21.50
N LEU A 655 23.96 25.04 -21.95
CA LEU A 655 23.29 24.06 -21.09
C LEU A 655 24.23 22.90 -20.77
N GLU A 656 24.39 22.59 -19.49
CA GLU A 656 25.04 21.37 -19.00
C GLU A 656 24.19 20.15 -19.41
N VAL A 657 24.80 19.17 -20.06
CA VAL A 657 24.14 17.92 -20.41
C VAL A 657 24.29 16.95 -19.25
N ASP A 658 23.16 16.57 -18.66
CA ASP A 658 23.08 15.57 -17.60
C ASP A 658 23.48 14.17 -18.10
N ALA A 659 24.21 13.40 -17.29
CA ALA A 659 24.75 12.11 -17.69
C ALA A 659 23.65 11.04 -17.88
N ASP A 660 22.66 11.01 -16.99
CA ASP A 660 21.54 10.07 -17.07
C ASP A 660 20.67 10.39 -18.29
N LEU A 661 20.45 11.69 -18.55
CA LEU A 661 19.75 12.14 -19.73
C LEU A 661 20.51 11.78 -21.02
N ALA A 662 21.83 12.01 -21.04
CA ALA A 662 22.66 11.65 -22.18
C ALA A 662 22.64 10.14 -22.46
N GLU A 663 22.59 9.30 -21.42
CA GLU A 663 22.38 7.86 -21.56
C GLU A 663 21.00 7.54 -22.12
N TRP A 664 19.94 8.15 -21.60
CA TRP A 664 18.57 7.95 -22.09
C TRP A 664 18.40 8.37 -23.56
N GLN A 665 19.05 9.46 -23.98
CA GLN A 665 19.06 9.93 -25.38
C GLN A 665 19.94 9.10 -26.30
N ARG A 666 20.88 8.32 -25.74
CA ARG A 666 21.89 7.59 -26.52
C ARG A 666 21.26 6.52 -27.41
N GLY A 667 21.56 6.58 -28.70
CA GLY A 667 21.18 5.53 -29.64
C GLY A 667 19.68 5.45 -29.93
N GLN A 668 18.91 6.48 -29.56
CA GLN A 668 17.51 6.57 -29.99
C GLN A 668 17.43 6.68 -31.52
N VAL A 669 16.48 5.96 -32.11
CA VAL A 669 16.23 5.96 -33.56
C VAL A 669 14.78 6.34 -33.81
N VAL A 670 14.55 7.33 -34.67
CA VAL A 670 13.20 7.71 -35.11
C VAL A 670 12.84 6.89 -36.34
N GLN A 671 11.76 6.12 -36.24
CA GLN A 671 11.21 5.31 -37.32
C GLN A 671 10.45 6.18 -38.33
N PRO A 672 10.19 5.69 -39.57
CA PRO A 672 9.39 6.42 -40.56
C PRO A 672 7.98 6.82 -40.08
N SER A 673 7.42 6.11 -39.10
CA SER A 673 6.15 6.47 -38.42
C SER A 673 6.24 7.73 -37.55
N GLY A 674 7.44 8.28 -37.32
CA GLY A 674 7.73 9.31 -36.34
C GLY A 674 7.98 8.78 -34.93
N THR A 675 7.90 7.45 -34.73
CA THR A 675 8.10 6.81 -33.43
C THR A 675 9.57 6.76 -33.05
N ALA A 676 9.94 7.35 -31.91
CA ALA A 676 11.27 7.22 -31.34
C ALA A 676 11.39 5.87 -30.62
N VAL A 677 12.44 5.12 -30.92
CA VAL A 677 12.76 3.83 -30.31
C VAL A 677 14.07 3.97 -29.55
N GLY A 678 14.07 3.62 -28.27
CA GLY A 678 15.24 3.75 -27.39
C GLY A 678 15.25 2.74 -26.26
N ARG A 679 16.09 3.00 -25.25
CA ARG A 679 16.18 2.17 -24.04
C ARG A 679 15.99 2.99 -22.78
N GLU A 680 15.32 2.41 -21.79
CA GLU A 680 15.10 3.02 -20.49
C GLU A 680 14.96 1.92 -19.43
N ALA A 681 15.70 2.03 -18.31
CA ALA A 681 15.66 1.05 -17.21
C ALA A 681 15.82 -0.41 -17.65
N GLY A 682 16.66 -0.67 -18.65
CA GLY A 682 16.89 -2.00 -19.24
C GLY A 682 15.91 -2.38 -20.35
N TYR A 683 14.75 -1.72 -20.46
CA TYR A 683 13.69 -2.00 -21.43
C TYR A 683 13.87 -1.29 -22.77
N THR A 684 13.14 -1.75 -23.78
CA THR A 684 12.97 -1.00 -25.05
C THR A 684 11.73 -0.14 -24.91
N PHE A 685 11.80 1.14 -25.32
CA PHE A 685 10.61 1.99 -25.38
C PHE A 685 10.26 2.39 -26.82
N PHE A 686 8.97 2.59 -27.05
CA PHE A 686 8.42 3.27 -28.23
C PHE A 686 7.77 4.58 -27.76
N ALA A 687 8.22 5.72 -28.27
CA ALA A 687 7.76 7.02 -27.82
C ALA A 687 7.15 7.85 -28.93
N ASN A 688 6.02 8.49 -28.64
CA ASN A 688 5.24 9.27 -29.60
C ASN A 688 4.50 10.43 -28.95
N TRP A 689 4.19 11.43 -29.77
CA TRP A 689 3.32 12.55 -29.40
C TRP A 689 1.84 12.19 -29.58
N LEU A 690 1.00 12.57 -28.61
CA LEU A 690 -0.45 12.46 -28.67
C LEU A 690 -1.10 13.77 -28.21
N VAL A 691 -1.84 14.42 -29.11
CA VAL A 691 -2.69 15.56 -28.81
C VAL A 691 -4.15 15.11 -28.89
N THR A 692 -4.87 15.20 -27.77
CA THR A 692 -6.30 14.84 -27.70
C THR A 692 -7.11 16.06 -27.27
N SER A 693 -7.90 16.59 -28.20
CA SER A 693 -8.74 17.77 -27.94
C SER A 693 -10.00 17.43 -27.13
N PRO A 694 -10.60 18.42 -26.44
CA PRO A 694 -11.83 18.25 -25.69
C PRO A 694 -12.96 17.57 -26.47
N GLY A 695 -13.59 16.55 -25.89
CA GLY A 695 -14.67 15.78 -26.50
C GLY A 695 -14.21 14.84 -27.63
N LYS A 696 -12.90 14.67 -27.84
CA LYS A 696 -12.35 13.79 -28.88
C LYS A 696 -11.66 12.58 -28.26
N THR A 697 -11.47 11.58 -29.12
CA THR A 697 -10.72 10.37 -28.80
C THR A 697 -9.56 10.24 -29.76
N LYS A 698 -8.37 9.93 -29.23
CA LYS A 698 -7.20 9.54 -30.02
C LYS A 698 -6.87 8.08 -29.78
N VAL A 699 -6.45 7.39 -30.84
CA VAL A 699 -6.16 5.96 -30.83
C VAL A 699 -4.75 5.74 -31.36
N ALA A 700 -3.85 5.27 -30.50
CA ALA A 700 -2.52 4.82 -30.87
C ALA A 700 -2.52 3.31 -31.06
N THR A 701 -1.83 2.82 -32.09
CA THR A 701 -1.65 1.38 -32.32
C THR A 701 -0.18 1.06 -32.53
N TYR A 702 0.29 -0.01 -31.90
CA TYR A 702 1.64 -0.55 -32.02
C TYR A 702 1.53 -2.03 -32.34
N HIS A 703 2.34 -2.49 -33.29
CA HIS A 703 2.60 -3.90 -33.56
C HIS A 703 4.09 -4.13 -33.37
N TYR A 704 4.46 -5.04 -32.48
CA TYR A 704 5.87 -5.33 -32.18
C TYR A 704 6.06 -6.81 -31.87
N ARG A 705 7.30 -7.29 -32.03
CA ARG A 705 7.70 -8.67 -31.72
C ARG A 705 8.62 -8.71 -30.52
N LEU A 706 8.42 -9.68 -29.62
CA LEU A 706 9.28 -9.94 -28.48
C LEU A 706 10.46 -10.86 -28.88
N PRO A 707 11.70 -10.61 -28.41
CA PRO A 707 12.90 -11.34 -28.83
C PRO A 707 13.08 -12.72 -28.17
N ARG A 708 12.30 -13.02 -27.12
CA ARG A 708 12.07 -14.35 -26.52
C ARG A 708 10.70 -14.31 -25.87
N GLY A 709 9.71 -14.97 -26.47
CA GLY A 709 8.33 -14.85 -26.05
C GLY A 709 7.95 -15.83 -24.95
N VAL A 710 8.24 -17.12 -25.15
CA VAL A 710 7.83 -18.23 -24.28
C VAL A 710 8.75 -19.44 -24.51
N ASP A 711 9.24 -20.07 -23.44
CA ASP A 711 9.93 -21.37 -23.55
C ASP A 711 8.90 -22.46 -23.88
N TRP A 712 9.11 -23.21 -24.97
CA TRP A 712 8.14 -24.21 -25.42
C TRP A 712 8.23 -25.53 -24.62
N PRO A 713 7.10 -26.22 -24.34
CA PRO A 713 7.12 -27.51 -23.67
C PRO A 713 8.03 -28.53 -24.37
N SER A 714 8.68 -29.38 -23.57
CA SER A 714 9.58 -30.43 -24.04
C SER A 714 9.31 -31.77 -23.33
N ALA A 715 9.92 -32.86 -23.81
CA ALA A 715 9.80 -34.16 -23.17
C ALA A 715 10.30 -34.20 -21.71
N TRP A 716 11.13 -33.23 -21.31
CA TRP A 716 11.69 -33.12 -19.96
C TRP A 716 10.98 -32.08 -19.10
N ASP A 717 10.24 -31.16 -19.73
CA ASP A 717 9.43 -30.13 -19.08
C ASP A 717 8.09 -30.02 -19.83
N PRO A 718 7.08 -30.82 -19.46
CA PRO A 718 5.87 -31.01 -20.26
C PRO A 718 4.94 -29.80 -20.27
N ALA A 719 5.21 -28.79 -19.42
CA ALA A 719 4.41 -27.58 -19.31
C ALA A 719 5.30 -26.34 -19.47
N ALA A 720 4.71 -25.29 -20.01
CA ALA A 720 5.33 -23.99 -20.20
C ALA A 720 4.43 -22.88 -19.64
N GLN A 721 4.99 -21.69 -19.50
CA GLN A 721 4.28 -20.51 -19.03
C GLN A 721 4.40 -19.35 -20.00
N ALA A 722 3.30 -18.63 -20.21
CA ALA A 722 3.27 -17.38 -20.93
C ALA A 722 2.64 -16.32 -20.03
N VAL A 723 3.33 -15.18 -19.89
CA VAL A 723 2.99 -14.12 -18.92
C VAL A 723 3.03 -12.76 -19.61
N GLY A 724 1.98 -11.97 -19.40
CA GLY A 724 1.95 -10.53 -19.66
C GLY A 724 1.90 -9.77 -18.34
N TYR A 725 2.83 -8.84 -18.13
CA TYR A 725 2.88 -7.97 -16.97
C TYR A 725 2.55 -6.55 -17.38
N VAL A 726 1.51 -5.95 -16.83
CA VAL A 726 1.14 -4.55 -17.11
C VAL A 726 1.48 -3.69 -15.91
N TYR A 727 2.44 -2.79 -16.10
CA TYR A 727 2.85 -1.81 -15.09
C TYR A 727 1.85 -0.64 -15.08
N LYS A 728 1.22 -0.40 -13.92
CA LYS A 728 0.37 0.75 -13.63
C LYS A 728 1.20 2.02 -13.57
N GLN A 729 0.84 3.03 -14.35
CA GLN A 729 1.47 4.35 -14.25
C GLN A 729 1.10 4.98 -12.90
N PRO A 730 2.08 5.42 -12.08
CA PRO A 730 1.79 6.15 -10.85
C PRO A 730 0.86 7.36 -11.08
N GLY A 731 -0.04 7.61 -10.13
CA GLY A 731 -1.02 8.71 -10.19
C GLY A 731 -2.20 8.58 -11.16
N ASP A 732 -2.20 7.61 -12.09
CA ASP A 732 -3.30 7.39 -13.03
C ASP A 732 -4.40 6.47 -12.46
N ASP A 733 -5.67 6.91 -12.55
CA ASP A 733 -6.81 6.20 -11.96
C ASP A 733 -7.92 5.89 -12.97
N ARG A 734 -7.76 6.33 -14.23
CA ARG A 734 -8.80 6.26 -15.26
C ARG A 734 -8.39 5.38 -16.44
N THR A 735 -7.62 4.32 -16.16
CA THR A 735 -7.21 3.32 -17.16
C THR A 735 -7.92 1.99 -16.99
N ARG A 736 -8.57 1.54 -18.06
CA ARG A 736 -9.07 0.17 -18.22
C ARG A 736 -8.08 -0.68 -19.00
N LEU A 737 -7.91 -1.93 -18.58
CA LEU A 737 -7.07 -2.91 -19.22
C LEU A 737 -7.90 -4.04 -19.82
N ARG A 738 -7.60 -4.36 -21.07
CA ARG A 738 -7.97 -5.60 -21.75
C ARG A 738 -6.68 -6.29 -22.22
N LEU A 739 -6.41 -7.50 -21.74
CA LEU A 739 -5.22 -8.28 -22.12
C LEU A 739 -5.65 -9.64 -22.61
N ALA A 740 -5.36 -9.95 -23.88
CA ALA A 740 -5.56 -11.27 -24.46
C ALA A 740 -4.23 -11.99 -24.62
N LEU A 741 -4.19 -13.27 -24.25
CA LEU A 741 -3.06 -14.16 -24.47
C LEU A 741 -3.55 -15.37 -25.23
N ARG A 742 -3.05 -15.53 -26.46
CA ARG A 742 -3.41 -16.62 -27.37
C ARG A 742 -2.20 -17.49 -27.66
N LEU A 743 -2.35 -18.78 -27.39
CA LEU A 743 -1.35 -19.81 -27.65
C LEU A 743 -1.59 -20.48 -29.01
N PRO A 744 -0.60 -21.20 -29.57
CA PRO A 744 -0.80 -21.97 -30.80
C PRO A 744 -1.88 -23.04 -30.64
N PRO A 745 -2.51 -23.50 -31.73
CA PRO A 745 -3.56 -24.52 -31.69
C PRO A 745 -3.15 -25.85 -31.04
N GLN A 746 -1.86 -26.22 -31.11
CA GLN A 746 -1.31 -27.44 -30.51
C GLN A 746 -1.07 -27.32 -28.99
N ALA A 747 -1.36 -26.17 -28.38
CA ALA A 747 -1.20 -25.96 -26.95
C ALA A 747 -2.56 -25.81 -26.27
N TYR A 748 -2.68 -26.31 -25.04
CA TYR A 748 -3.87 -26.13 -24.22
C TYR A 748 -3.53 -25.62 -22.83
N ILE A 749 -4.34 -24.68 -22.35
CA ILE A 749 -4.15 -24.04 -21.05
C ILE A 749 -4.58 -24.99 -19.93
N VAL A 750 -3.71 -25.21 -18.96
CA VAL A 750 -3.97 -26.04 -17.77
C VAL A 750 -4.31 -25.17 -16.56
N HIS A 751 -3.68 -23.99 -16.46
CA HIS A 751 -3.89 -23.07 -15.35
C HIS A 751 -3.77 -21.61 -15.78
N THR A 752 -4.44 -20.71 -15.07
CA THR A 752 -4.39 -19.26 -15.32
C THR A 752 -4.22 -18.49 -14.01
N ALA A 753 -3.49 -17.38 -14.07
CA ALA A 753 -3.37 -16.42 -12.99
C ALA A 753 -3.53 -14.97 -13.52
N PRO A 754 -4.26 -14.09 -12.80
CA PRO A 754 -5.13 -14.37 -11.67
C PRO A 754 -6.35 -15.20 -12.09
N GLN A 755 -7.08 -15.76 -11.12
CA GLN A 755 -8.38 -16.38 -11.38
C GLN A 755 -9.50 -15.35 -11.58
N GLU A 756 -9.37 -14.18 -10.96
CA GLU A 756 -10.35 -13.10 -11.05
C GLU A 756 -10.07 -12.20 -12.26
N GLY A 757 -11.12 -11.79 -12.97
CA GLY A 757 -11.01 -10.94 -14.16
C GLY A 757 -10.51 -11.65 -15.42
N VAL A 758 -10.07 -12.90 -15.32
CA VAL A 758 -9.66 -13.75 -16.45
C VAL A 758 -10.82 -14.65 -16.87
N THR A 759 -11.08 -14.66 -18.17
CA THR A 759 -12.03 -15.57 -18.82
C THR A 759 -11.30 -16.44 -19.83
N ARG A 760 -11.58 -17.74 -19.82
CA ARG A 760 -11.10 -18.65 -20.85
C ARG A 760 -11.99 -18.52 -22.08
N GLN A 761 -11.45 -17.98 -23.17
CA GLN A 761 -12.18 -17.77 -24.42
C GLN A 761 -12.16 -19.03 -25.30
N ALA A 762 -11.05 -19.79 -25.23
CA ALA A 762 -10.87 -21.06 -25.93
C ALA A 762 -9.90 -21.98 -25.14
N GLU A 763 -9.67 -23.21 -25.63
CA GLU A 763 -8.68 -24.12 -25.02
C GLU A 763 -7.27 -23.50 -24.99
N ASN A 764 -6.94 -22.64 -25.94
CA ASN A 764 -5.65 -21.99 -26.12
C ASN A 764 -5.69 -20.46 -25.94
N GLU A 765 -6.77 -19.87 -25.42
CA GLU A 765 -6.90 -18.41 -25.30
C GLU A 765 -7.54 -17.97 -23.99
N ILE A 766 -6.93 -16.97 -23.36
CA ILE A 766 -7.47 -16.27 -22.18
C ILE A 766 -7.59 -14.77 -22.44
N LEU A 767 -8.57 -14.16 -21.76
CA LEU A 767 -8.83 -12.73 -21.80
C LEU A 767 -9.00 -12.19 -20.38
N TYR A 768 -8.15 -11.25 -20.01
CA TYR A 768 -8.32 -10.42 -18.82
C TYR A 768 -9.04 -9.12 -19.16
N THR A 769 -9.94 -8.66 -18.29
CA THR A 769 -10.52 -7.31 -18.33
C THR A 769 -10.67 -6.77 -16.91
N GLY A 770 -10.24 -5.53 -16.67
CA GLY A 770 -10.35 -4.87 -15.37
C GLY A 770 -9.88 -3.42 -15.37
N GLU A 771 -10.06 -2.74 -14.24
CA GLU A 771 -9.45 -1.42 -13.98
C GLU A 771 -7.97 -1.60 -13.60
N LEU A 772 -7.08 -0.77 -14.16
CA LEU A 772 -5.64 -0.82 -13.89
C LEU A 772 -5.29 0.06 -12.67
N THR A 773 -5.77 -0.33 -11.49
CA THR A 773 -5.49 0.40 -10.24
C THR A 773 -4.13 0.04 -9.62
N ARG A 774 -3.57 -1.11 -9.99
CA ARG A 774 -2.27 -1.64 -9.55
C ARG A 774 -1.62 -2.41 -10.69
N ASP A 775 -0.39 -2.85 -10.50
CA ASP A 775 0.27 -3.74 -11.45
C ASP A 775 -0.53 -5.04 -11.63
N VAL A 776 -0.71 -5.45 -12.88
CA VAL A 776 -1.49 -6.64 -13.24
C VAL A 776 -0.59 -7.61 -13.97
N MET A 777 -0.47 -8.83 -13.43
CA MET A 777 0.21 -9.93 -14.10
C MET A 777 -0.82 -10.96 -14.55
N VAL A 778 -0.95 -11.18 -15.86
CA VAL A 778 -1.84 -12.19 -16.45
C VAL A 778 -0.98 -13.27 -17.07
N GLY A 779 -1.19 -14.52 -16.69
CA GLY A 779 -0.44 -15.64 -17.23
C GLY A 779 -1.26 -16.91 -17.39
N ALA A 780 -0.77 -17.78 -18.27
CA ALA A 780 -1.27 -19.11 -18.50
C ALA A 780 -0.14 -20.14 -18.40
N VAL A 781 -0.40 -21.26 -17.73
CA VAL A 781 0.39 -22.48 -17.84
C VAL A 781 -0.27 -23.36 -18.88
N PHE A 782 0.51 -23.89 -19.81
CA PHE A 782 0.00 -24.69 -20.92
C PHE A 782 0.90 -25.89 -21.21
N GLU A 783 0.30 -26.91 -21.81
CA GLU A 783 0.99 -28.10 -22.29
C GLU A 783 0.83 -28.18 -23.81
N ALA A 784 1.76 -28.89 -24.46
CA ALA A 784 1.67 -29.18 -25.89
C ALA A 784 1.07 -30.58 -26.10
N GLN A 785 0.21 -30.72 -27.11
CA GLN A 785 -0.40 -32.00 -27.50
C GLN A 785 0.60 -32.98 -28.11
#